data_AF-A0A9D5UK08-F1
#
_entry.id   AF-A0A9D5UK08-F1
#
_cell.length_a   1.000
_cell.length_b   1.000
_cell.length_c   1.000
_cell.angle_alpha   90.00
_cell.angle_beta   90.00
_cell.angle_gamma   90.00
#
_symmetry.space_group_name_H-M   'P 1'
#
loop_
_entity.id
_entity.type
_entity.pdbx_description
1 polymer ?
#
loop_
_entity_poly.entity_id
_entity_poly.type
_entity_poly.pdbx_seq_one_letter_code
_entity_poly.pdbx_strand_id
1 'polypeptide(L)'
;MAFETMFLDSTKYSGFDDSSLTSLDSATTLNASVKQGAFFKEKYTVTVKDNQLVGQQVNRLFKDKPVQLGDKSNRTGLKLLYTITVHPQLPEKIAVNTILSDDLSKSGEERALLVEKAPIGVGVEVLKKLHKRDKDNKTQTALPILQLLSTQKAAEILSKIDDKTIESLFLEPNWNVIKRSQIIISLTDNETSKFKTSFTRNLLTLETNSYTCKEAAANYQSDLSDLIFNQTLPQLIEDIPKFSIELAAIVANKMNPKDLATLLSTLGNATAVKILNQLIVNSRVQTFALNEAQSNNNDDWFVLGSESTKLDSLISDEANTNDFLQEFIKYDDKLAKTVFTANSIEIINALDDENAQWLIEKAETHNKTNLIAAYCNKVIQPPQVIEAKHLEYITLIIKPQNNKLITDALIQLSAQQIVHLVTALPRASVLELLGHGDSAEVFSQCLIPALIDKDNPEFLEYMKHFAETSDIRLVAILMLRFNAVNCALITKHLSQERQDAICEAMLNTLASGPSRELFEVYSEHFPMFMLARLLERDTTSGDILRISQSKPFKPVQIDELSNYLSVDYWANQFLNNPTDQVIPLFTKLSTEKRKSIGELFIYTSWENIAKHLDSTARLEFIDFDNIQQRGYWHSLYNTPQKKADAIKTVDASIWYKMLLRFSDAEITAILLNLPIDKQVEFIKLISTHSRAIQILSSLFGLSEYSTLKLIDELGYTEKKTAKELKSLLSQLNTVPTSNINTLKEKITFILGELNQANFNASVIQHSFRSHTQRVKDKQLEVQQVDVPEGFIKLTNTNHKTDGKNQDYYFDRDEIFPPMRQPTKKVPVTETKNLSGTFKKAKAQDTHYISFEAEELEIHTSTNRAQQPVLIQESRNSLLKVKLQKVKATLGINSWAHCSIQPGFQGIVVKEGELISATGGTDISSYTKKNGIVNYRIFERFCSDMAQLHRNEIFFRDIKVENLLYKTTATSENGKVVNLESPQLSVIDLDDLYTGEPGDKEKLCGTLGYLTEKLYEKKFSGSRRVLKACDDYAALLTILSTTAEETYNMCLAPSDYKDSYNYGYNENYQVGILDNENKDQTTKQNIETVLVRMIKPKHLNTVKLFLADPLKYQLKISLHEAIDWTNQ
;
A
#
# COMPACT_ATOMS: atom_id res chain seq x y z
N MET A 1 -28.06 -17.41 54.50
CA MET A 1 -28.07 -16.00 54.09
C MET A 1 -29.27 -15.82 53.18
N ALA A 2 -30.32 -15.11 53.61
CA ALA A 2 -31.48 -14.85 52.76
C ALA A 2 -31.22 -13.59 51.91
N PHE A 3 -31.62 -13.61 50.64
CA PHE A 3 -31.44 -12.51 49.68
C PHE A 3 -32.17 -11.24 50.13
N GLU A 4 -31.59 -10.07 49.81
CA GLU A 4 -32.11 -8.75 50.18
C GLU A 4 -33.50 -8.45 49.62
N THR A 5 -33.87 -9.12 48.52
CA THR A 5 -35.20 -9.09 47.89
C THR A 5 -36.26 -9.85 48.69
N MET A 6 -35.87 -10.77 49.58
CA MET A 6 -36.79 -11.60 50.36
C MET A 6 -37.41 -10.84 51.56
N PHE A 7 -36.81 -9.72 51.96
CA PHE A 7 -37.24 -8.90 53.10
C PHE A 7 -38.14 -7.70 52.71
N LEU A 8 -38.43 -7.51 51.42
CA LEU A 8 -39.10 -6.31 50.89
C LEU A 8 -40.37 -6.62 50.07
N ASP A 9 -40.83 -7.87 50.07
CA ASP A 9 -42.09 -8.26 49.43
C ASP A 9 -43.29 -7.77 50.25
N SER A 10 -44.00 -6.76 49.74
CA SER A 10 -45.17 -6.12 50.37
C SER A 10 -46.32 -7.08 50.63
N THR A 11 -46.32 -8.26 49.99
CA THR A 11 -47.34 -9.29 50.19
C THR A 11 -47.02 -10.25 51.34
N LYS A 12 -45.82 -10.16 51.94
CA LYS A 12 -45.31 -11.16 52.90
C LYS A 12 -45.09 -10.66 54.33
N TYR A 13 -45.34 -9.39 54.64
CA TYR A 13 -45.38 -8.89 56.02
C TYR A 13 -46.75 -8.31 56.36
N SER A 14 -47.27 -8.67 57.53
CA SER A 14 -48.46 -8.07 58.10
C SER A 14 -48.12 -6.77 58.84
N GLY A 15 -49.01 -5.80 58.75
CA GLY A 15 -48.88 -4.52 59.43
C GLY A 15 -48.98 -4.63 60.95
N PHE A 16 -48.93 -3.46 61.59
CA PHE A 16 -49.43 -3.28 62.94
C PHE A 16 -50.81 -3.93 63.08
N ASP A 17 -51.10 -4.56 64.22
CA ASP A 17 -52.48 -4.94 64.47
C ASP A 17 -53.38 -3.70 64.57
N ASP A 18 -54.66 -3.83 64.17
CA ASP A 18 -55.58 -2.68 64.08
C ASP A 18 -55.72 -1.93 65.43
N SER A 19 -55.55 -2.63 66.55
CA SER A 19 -55.49 -2.06 67.90
C SER A 19 -54.24 -1.20 68.15
N SER A 20 -53.10 -1.58 67.59
CA SER A 20 -51.85 -0.81 67.67
C SER A 20 -51.89 0.40 66.74
N LEU A 21 -52.50 0.29 65.55
CA LEU A 21 -52.69 1.44 64.63
C LEU A 21 -53.55 2.54 65.24
N THR A 22 -54.66 2.18 65.86
CA THR A 22 -55.58 3.14 66.48
C THR A 22 -55.02 3.80 67.75
N SER A 23 -54.02 3.19 68.39
CA SER A 23 -53.38 3.75 69.60
C SER A 23 -52.13 4.60 69.30
N LEU A 24 -51.52 4.47 68.11
CA LEU A 24 -50.32 5.21 67.70
C LEU A 24 -50.52 6.74 67.68
N ASP A 25 -51.74 7.22 67.50
CA ASP A 25 -52.04 8.66 67.42
C ASP A 25 -52.24 9.34 68.80
N SER A 26 -52.31 8.58 69.90
CA SER A 26 -52.78 9.11 71.21
C SER A 26 -51.79 9.03 72.38
N ALA A 27 -50.63 8.37 72.22
CA ALA A 27 -49.69 8.11 73.31
C ALA A 27 -48.29 8.68 73.06
N THR A 28 -47.65 9.25 74.10
CA THR A 28 -46.27 9.77 74.09
C THR A 28 -45.22 8.66 74.05
N THR A 29 -45.54 7.48 74.55
CA THR A 29 -44.74 6.26 74.35
C THR A 29 -45.70 5.08 74.21
N LEU A 30 -45.69 4.43 73.05
CA LEU A 30 -46.51 3.27 72.76
C LEU A 30 -45.64 2.09 72.39
N ASN A 31 -45.90 0.97 73.05
CA ASN A 31 -45.39 -0.34 72.67
C ASN A 31 -46.42 -1.00 71.75
N ALA A 32 -46.21 -0.86 70.45
CA ALA A 32 -47.12 -1.35 69.42
C ALA A 32 -46.72 -2.76 68.97
N SER A 33 -47.70 -3.66 68.90
CA SER A 33 -47.48 -5.02 68.42
C SER A 33 -47.57 -5.06 66.89
N VAL A 34 -46.55 -5.63 66.27
CA VAL A 34 -46.54 -5.85 64.81
C VAL A 34 -46.90 -7.30 64.56
N LYS A 35 -47.99 -7.54 63.82
CA LYS A 35 -48.40 -8.89 63.41
C LYS A 35 -47.36 -9.37 62.39
N GLN A 36 -46.97 -10.65 62.37
CA GLN A 36 -46.00 -11.15 61.37
C GLN A 36 -46.62 -12.06 60.30
N GLY A 37 -46.15 -11.91 59.05
CA GLY A 37 -46.57 -12.71 57.91
C GLY A 37 -46.06 -14.16 57.96
N ALA A 38 -46.50 -14.97 56.99
CA ALA A 38 -46.61 -16.44 57.01
C ALA A 38 -45.40 -17.32 57.43
N PHE A 39 -44.21 -16.78 57.74
CA PHE A 39 -42.98 -17.57 57.94
C PHE A 39 -42.42 -17.60 59.37
N PHE A 40 -42.98 -16.87 60.33
CA PHE A 40 -42.46 -16.82 61.70
C PHE A 40 -43.61 -16.71 62.72
N LYS A 41 -43.52 -17.46 63.83
CA LYS A 41 -44.62 -17.63 64.82
C LYS A 41 -44.60 -16.63 66.00
N GLU A 42 -43.77 -15.59 65.99
CA GLU A 42 -43.55 -14.72 67.16
C GLU A 42 -44.12 -13.31 66.98
N LYS A 43 -44.61 -12.69 68.08
CA LYS A 43 -45.06 -11.28 68.11
C LYS A 43 -43.88 -10.37 68.48
N TYR A 44 -43.74 -9.23 67.81
CA TYR A 44 -42.75 -8.19 68.16
C TYR A 44 -43.42 -6.94 68.69
N THR A 45 -42.70 -6.25 69.56
CA THR A 45 -43.10 -4.95 70.08
C THR A 45 -42.14 -3.90 69.57
N VAL A 46 -42.66 -2.88 68.87
CA VAL A 46 -41.90 -1.67 68.57
C VAL A 46 -42.29 -0.56 69.52
N THR A 47 -41.33 0.25 69.91
CA THR A 47 -41.55 1.41 70.76
C THR A 47 -41.57 2.66 69.89
N VAL A 48 -42.73 3.32 69.84
CA VAL A 48 -42.87 4.66 69.29
C VAL A 48 -42.85 5.63 70.46
N LYS A 49 -41.92 6.58 70.43
CA LYS A 49 -41.77 7.63 71.44
C LYS A 49 -41.77 8.98 70.73
N ASP A 50 -42.59 9.91 71.20
CA ASP A 50 -42.69 11.27 70.64
C ASP A 50 -43.00 11.32 69.13
N ASN A 51 -43.85 10.41 68.64
CA ASN A 51 -44.13 10.20 67.20
C ASN A 51 -42.90 9.81 66.37
N GLN A 52 -41.88 9.24 66.99
CA GLN A 52 -40.71 8.67 66.33
C GLN A 52 -40.62 7.19 66.69
N LEU A 53 -40.32 6.35 65.71
CA LEU A 53 -39.99 4.96 66.00
C LEU A 53 -38.56 4.93 66.55
N VAL A 54 -38.39 4.54 67.83
CA VAL A 54 -37.12 4.70 68.57
C VAL A 54 -36.43 3.39 68.94
N GLY A 55 -37.16 2.26 68.93
CA GLY A 55 -36.56 0.96 69.24
C GLY A 55 -37.48 -0.23 69.08
N GLN A 56 -36.92 -1.43 69.20
CA GLN A 56 -37.61 -2.72 69.10
C GLN A 56 -37.22 -3.66 70.26
N GLN A 57 -38.21 -4.39 70.81
CA GLN A 57 -37.97 -5.51 71.73
C GLN A 57 -38.45 -6.82 71.09
N VAL A 58 -37.54 -7.79 70.98
CA VAL A 58 -37.79 -9.12 70.39
C VAL A 58 -37.81 -10.16 71.51
N ASN A 59 -38.99 -10.70 71.84
CA ASN A 59 -39.22 -11.44 73.08
C ASN A 59 -38.56 -12.84 73.21
N ARG A 60 -37.69 -13.29 72.29
CA ARG A 60 -37.05 -14.63 72.41
C ARG A 60 -35.64 -14.79 71.87
N LEU A 61 -35.25 -14.05 70.83
CA LEU A 61 -33.94 -14.26 70.18
C LEU A 61 -32.78 -13.48 70.81
N PHE A 62 -33.07 -12.45 71.60
CA PHE A 62 -32.06 -11.60 72.21
C PHE A 62 -32.40 -11.43 73.68
N LYS A 63 -31.67 -12.13 74.57
CA LYS A 63 -31.82 -12.10 76.03
C LYS A 63 -31.99 -10.65 76.55
N ASP A 64 -33.25 -10.22 76.68
CA ASP A 64 -33.77 -9.00 77.31
C ASP A 64 -33.16 -7.63 76.93
N LYS A 65 -32.40 -7.47 75.83
CA LYS A 65 -31.85 -6.16 75.42
C LYS A 65 -32.65 -5.51 74.26
N PRO A 66 -33.22 -4.31 74.44
CA PRO A 66 -33.88 -3.57 73.36
C PRO A 66 -32.84 -3.06 72.33
N VAL A 67 -33.17 -3.14 71.04
CA VAL A 67 -32.34 -2.59 69.94
C VAL A 67 -32.85 -1.17 69.64
N GLN A 68 -31.96 -0.17 69.67
CA GLN A 68 -32.29 1.24 69.39
C GLN A 68 -31.92 1.62 67.94
N LEU A 69 -32.57 2.64 67.37
CA LEU A 69 -32.11 3.21 66.09
C LEU A 69 -30.70 3.79 66.25
N GLY A 70 -29.83 3.58 65.26
CA GLY A 70 -28.43 4.01 65.27
C GLY A 70 -27.41 2.95 65.76
N ASP A 71 -27.87 1.81 66.27
CA ASP A 71 -27.02 0.76 66.81
C ASP A 71 -26.37 -0.09 65.68
N LYS A 72 -25.14 0.26 65.26
CA LYS A 72 -24.44 -0.36 64.12
C LYS A 72 -24.15 -1.86 64.26
N SER A 73 -24.30 -2.42 65.46
CA SER A 73 -23.89 -3.79 65.79
C SER A 73 -24.90 -4.87 65.37
N ASN A 74 -26.16 -4.51 65.03
CA ASN A 74 -27.20 -5.49 64.74
C ASN A 74 -27.96 -5.22 63.42
N ARG A 75 -27.37 -5.69 62.32
CA ARG A 75 -27.91 -5.56 60.94
C ARG A 75 -29.35 -6.05 60.78
N THR A 76 -29.80 -7.05 61.55
CA THR A 76 -31.14 -7.66 61.39
C THR A 76 -32.23 -6.80 62.02
N GLY A 77 -31.98 -6.20 63.19
CA GLY A 77 -32.91 -5.27 63.84
C GLY A 77 -33.10 -3.97 63.06
N LEU A 78 -31.99 -3.41 62.56
CA LEU A 78 -32.01 -2.24 61.67
C LEU A 78 -32.81 -2.49 60.38
N LYS A 79 -32.62 -3.63 59.72
CA LYS A 79 -33.38 -4.00 58.52
C LYS A 79 -34.89 -4.05 58.78
N LEU A 80 -35.32 -4.56 59.92
CA LEU A 80 -36.74 -4.63 60.28
C LEU A 80 -37.33 -3.25 60.64
N LEU A 81 -36.58 -2.40 61.35
CA LEU A 81 -36.95 -1.01 61.62
C LEU A 81 -37.11 -0.21 60.31
N TYR A 82 -36.23 -0.44 59.34
CA TYR A 82 -36.33 0.14 58.00
C TYR A 82 -37.59 -0.32 57.26
N THR A 83 -37.91 -1.62 57.30
CA THR A 83 -39.14 -2.16 56.71
C THR A 83 -40.41 -1.58 57.33
N ILE A 84 -40.42 -1.34 58.65
CA ILE A 84 -41.59 -0.78 59.36
C ILE A 84 -41.77 0.72 59.04
N THR A 85 -40.67 1.48 58.94
CA THR A 85 -40.71 2.93 58.68
C THR A 85 -41.26 3.26 57.30
N VAL A 86 -41.13 2.35 56.33
CA VAL A 86 -41.60 2.51 54.95
C VAL A 86 -42.95 1.84 54.70
N HIS A 87 -43.62 1.34 55.75
CA HIS A 87 -44.89 0.64 55.63
C HIS A 87 -46.03 1.62 55.25
N PRO A 88 -46.85 1.34 54.22
CA PRO A 88 -47.86 2.30 53.71
C PRO A 88 -48.94 2.72 54.72
N GLN A 89 -49.21 1.86 55.71
CA GLN A 89 -50.21 2.12 56.77
C GLN A 89 -49.62 2.78 58.02
N LEU A 90 -48.30 3.02 58.07
CA LEU A 90 -47.71 3.77 59.18
C LEU A 90 -48.18 5.24 59.08
N PRO A 91 -48.63 5.87 60.18
CA PRO A 91 -49.01 7.28 60.14
C PRO A 91 -47.88 8.14 59.57
N GLU A 92 -48.19 8.96 58.56
CA GLU A 92 -47.23 9.77 57.81
C GLU A 92 -46.35 10.63 58.73
N LYS A 93 -46.94 11.20 59.79
CA LYS A 93 -46.22 11.98 60.80
C LYS A 93 -45.11 11.18 61.48
N ILE A 94 -45.35 9.90 61.75
CA ILE A 94 -44.37 9.00 62.39
C ILE A 94 -43.28 8.62 61.40
N ALA A 95 -43.64 8.29 60.16
CA ALA A 95 -42.68 8.00 59.10
C ALA A 95 -41.75 9.19 58.83
N VAL A 96 -42.32 10.38 58.64
CA VAL A 96 -41.59 11.64 58.39
C VAL A 96 -40.67 11.97 59.57
N ASN A 97 -41.16 11.93 60.81
CA ASN A 97 -40.33 12.25 61.98
C ASN A 97 -39.21 11.21 62.21
N THR A 98 -39.46 9.95 61.90
CA THR A 98 -38.44 8.89 61.99
C THR A 98 -37.34 9.09 60.95
N ILE A 99 -37.68 9.42 59.71
CA ILE A 99 -36.69 9.72 58.64
C ILE A 99 -35.91 11.01 58.95
N LEU A 100 -36.54 11.98 59.62
CA LEU A 100 -35.93 13.25 60.01
C LEU A 100 -35.16 13.20 61.34
N SER A 101 -35.11 12.03 61.98
CA SER A 101 -34.40 11.85 63.24
C SER A 101 -32.90 12.12 63.09
N ASP A 102 -32.33 12.72 64.13
CA ASP A 102 -30.89 12.98 64.24
C ASP A 102 -30.10 11.69 64.55
N ASP A 103 -30.78 10.60 64.92
CA ASP A 103 -30.19 9.30 65.20
C ASP A 103 -29.81 8.53 63.92
N LEU A 104 -30.34 8.93 62.76
CA LEU A 104 -29.94 8.41 61.45
C LEU A 104 -28.60 9.04 61.02
N SER A 105 -27.76 8.26 60.33
CA SER A 105 -26.40 8.69 59.97
C SER A 105 -26.36 10.05 59.27
N LYS A 106 -25.35 10.85 59.64
CA LYS A 106 -25.10 12.17 59.06
C LYS A 106 -24.78 12.14 57.56
N SER A 107 -24.51 10.97 56.95
CA SER A 107 -24.13 10.84 55.53
C SER A 107 -25.31 10.99 54.57
N GLY A 108 -26.56 11.04 55.04
CA GLY A 108 -27.74 11.23 54.18
C GLY A 108 -28.16 9.99 53.38
N GLU A 109 -27.29 8.99 53.23
CA GLU A 109 -27.56 7.74 52.50
C GLU A 109 -28.71 6.92 53.09
N GLU A 110 -28.76 6.79 54.42
CA GLU A 110 -29.86 6.07 55.10
C GLU A 110 -31.19 6.79 54.94
N ARG A 111 -31.18 8.13 54.97
CA ARG A 111 -32.38 8.95 54.74
C ARG A 111 -32.85 8.83 53.29
N ALA A 112 -31.93 8.87 52.33
CA ALA A 112 -32.24 8.70 50.91
C ALA A 112 -32.84 7.33 50.63
N LEU A 113 -32.27 6.26 51.19
CA LEU A 113 -32.80 4.91 51.06
C LEU A 113 -34.21 4.78 51.64
N LEU A 114 -34.49 5.43 52.77
CA LEU A 114 -35.83 5.45 53.37
C LEU A 114 -36.82 6.24 52.53
N VAL A 115 -36.43 7.41 52.01
CA VAL A 115 -37.29 8.24 51.14
C VAL A 115 -37.56 7.52 49.80
N GLU A 116 -36.57 6.83 49.24
CA GLU A 116 -36.70 6.03 48.01
C GLU A 116 -37.83 5.01 48.12
N LYS A 117 -37.98 4.40 49.30
CA LYS A 117 -38.96 3.35 49.57
C LYS A 117 -40.26 3.85 50.22
N ALA A 118 -40.28 5.07 50.75
CA ALA A 118 -41.46 5.64 51.39
C ALA A 118 -42.56 6.02 50.36
N PRO A 119 -43.84 6.11 50.79
CA PRO A 119 -44.90 6.72 49.99
C PRO A 119 -44.52 8.14 49.53
N ILE A 120 -45.02 8.56 48.35
CA ILE A 120 -44.66 9.88 47.77
C ILE A 120 -44.98 11.03 48.74
N GLY A 121 -46.13 10.99 49.43
CA GLY A 121 -46.51 12.01 50.43
C GLY A 121 -45.47 12.18 51.54
N VAL A 122 -44.98 11.06 52.09
CA VAL A 122 -43.89 11.06 53.09
C VAL A 122 -42.62 11.68 52.51
N GLY A 123 -42.25 11.32 51.27
CA GLY A 123 -41.09 11.89 50.59
C GLY A 123 -41.19 13.40 50.36
N VAL A 124 -42.38 13.88 49.97
CA VAL A 124 -42.70 15.30 49.80
C VAL A 124 -42.53 16.06 51.12
N GLU A 125 -43.12 15.56 52.21
CA GLU A 125 -43.05 16.23 53.51
C GLU A 125 -41.65 16.16 54.15
N VAL A 126 -40.89 15.07 53.93
CA VAL A 126 -39.47 14.99 54.32
C VAL A 126 -38.65 16.05 53.60
N LEU A 127 -38.75 16.16 52.27
CA LEU A 127 -38.00 17.15 51.50
C LEU A 127 -38.40 18.58 51.84
N LYS A 128 -39.69 18.88 52.03
CA LYS A 128 -40.14 20.21 52.48
C LYS A 128 -39.55 20.59 53.83
N LYS A 129 -39.58 19.68 54.81
CA LYS A 129 -39.04 19.94 56.15
C LYS A 129 -37.52 20.08 56.15
N LEU A 130 -36.80 19.29 55.36
CA LEU A 130 -35.34 19.43 55.20
C LEU A 130 -34.99 20.73 54.49
N HIS A 131 -35.68 21.07 53.41
CA HIS A 131 -35.47 22.33 52.70
C HIS A 131 -35.76 23.56 53.58
N LYS A 132 -36.79 23.48 54.44
CA LYS A 132 -37.06 24.51 55.45
C LYS A 132 -35.93 24.61 56.48
N ARG A 133 -35.43 23.48 56.99
CA ARG A 133 -34.26 23.43 57.89
C ARG A 133 -33.00 23.98 57.21
N ASP A 134 -32.81 23.76 55.91
CA ASP A 134 -31.66 24.25 55.15
C ASP A 134 -31.67 25.77 54.99
N LYS A 135 -32.85 26.38 54.80
CA LYS A 135 -33.02 27.83 54.79
C LYS A 135 -32.64 28.47 56.12
N ASP A 136 -32.86 27.76 57.23
CA ASP A 136 -32.60 28.26 58.59
C ASP A 136 -31.15 27.97 59.06
N ASN A 137 -30.52 26.86 58.64
CA ASN A 137 -29.23 26.39 59.18
C ASN A 137 -28.09 26.15 58.15
N LYS A 138 -28.29 26.46 56.85
CA LYS A 138 -27.27 26.31 55.77
C LYS A 138 -26.66 24.91 55.60
N THR A 139 -27.25 23.85 56.15
CA THR A 139 -26.66 22.50 56.20
C THR A 139 -26.90 21.62 54.95
N GLN A 140 -27.42 22.15 53.83
CA GLN A 140 -27.66 21.46 52.55
C GLN A 140 -28.09 19.98 52.71
N THR A 141 -29.18 19.73 53.43
CA THR A 141 -29.66 18.39 53.79
C THR A 141 -30.69 17.80 52.83
N ALA A 142 -31.44 18.63 52.08
CA ALA A 142 -32.42 18.15 51.10
C ALA A 142 -31.78 17.69 49.77
N LEU A 143 -30.74 18.40 49.32
CA LEU A 143 -30.10 18.17 48.03
C LEU A 143 -29.35 16.81 47.94
N PRO A 144 -28.57 16.37 48.95
CA PRO A 144 -27.92 15.06 48.93
C PRO A 144 -28.93 13.92 48.82
N ILE A 145 -30.12 14.06 49.43
CA ILE A 145 -31.18 13.06 49.31
C ILE A 145 -31.68 12.99 47.86
N LEU A 146 -32.04 14.13 47.26
CA LEU A 146 -32.48 14.18 45.85
C LEU A 146 -31.44 13.61 44.88
N GLN A 147 -30.15 13.79 45.14
CA GLN A 147 -29.08 13.24 44.32
C GLN A 147 -29.00 11.71 44.39
N LEU A 148 -29.33 11.13 45.55
CA LEU A 148 -29.25 9.69 45.80
C LEU A 148 -30.54 8.92 45.45
N LEU A 149 -31.67 9.61 45.25
CA LEU A 149 -32.93 8.99 44.81
C LEU A 149 -32.86 8.51 43.35
N SER A 150 -33.70 7.54 42.99
CA SER A 150 -33.93 7.21 41.58
C SER A 150 -34.58 8.39 40.85
N THR A 151 -34.28 8.52 39.55
CA THR A 151 -34.71 9.66 38.74
C THR A 151 -36.24 9.78 38.72
N GLN A 152 -36.93 8.65 38.55
CA GLN A 152 -38.39 8.56 38.58
C GLN A 152 -38.96 9.00 39.95
N LYS A 153 -38.39 8.49 41.06
CA LYS A 153 -38.87 8.81 42.40
C LYS A 153 -38.68 10.29 42.75
N ALA A 154 -37.53 10.86 42.39
CA ALA A 154 -37.26 12.28 42.57
C ALA A 154 -38.22 13.15 41.75
N ALA A 155 -38.50 12.78 40.49
CA ALA A 155 -39.47 13.49 39.64
C ALA A 155 -40.88 13.46 40.23
N GLU A 156 -41.36 12.28 40.66
CA GLU A 156 -42.67 12.13 41.29
C GLU A 156 -42.82 12.91 42.59
N ILE A 157 -41.76 12.98 43.41
CA ILE A 157 -41.78 13.79 44.64
C ILE A 157 -41.79 15.28 44.29
N LEU A 158 -40.91 15.72 43.38
CA LEU A 158 -40.83 17.12 42.97
C LEU A 158 -42.13 17.59 42.34
N SER A 159 -42.83 16.76 41.56
CA SER A 159 -44.09 17.16 40.93
C SER A 159 -45.25 17.43 41.90
N LYS A 160 -45.08 17.04 43.17
CA LYS A 160 -46.03 17.26 44.27
C LYS A 160 -45.57 18.31 45.29
N ILE A 161 -44.38 18.91 45.10
CA ILE A 161 -43.88 20.03 45.91
C ILE A 161 -44.38 21.36 45.32
N ASP A 162 -44.44 22.43 46.13
CA ASP A 162 -44.83 23.76 45.64
C ASP A 162 -43.76 24.39 44.74
N ASP A 163 -44.21 25.18 43.75
CA ASP A 163 -43.36 25.74 42.70
C ASP A 163 -42.18 26.57 43.25
N LYS A 164 -42.40 27.31 44.34
CA LYS A 164 -41.36 28.14 44.98
C LYS A 164 -40.23 27.30 45.57
N THR A 165 -40.54 26.13 46.11
CA THR A 165 -39.56 25.19 46.65
C THR A 165 -38.80 24.48 45.54
N ILE A 166 -39.48 24.09 44.46
CA ILE A 166 -38.88 23.48 43.27
C ILE A 166 -37.89 24.44 42.61
N GLU A 167 -38.29 25.69 42.38
CA GLU A 167 -37.45 26.71 41.77
C GLU A 167 -36.19 26.95 42.61
N SER A 168 -36.33 27.07 43.93
CA SER A 168 -35.20 27.20 44.83
C SER A 168 -34.25 26.01 44.79
N LEU A 169 -34.75 24.78 44.63
CA LEU A 169 -33.91 23.58 44.54
C LEU A 169 -33.17 23.52 43.20
N PHE A 170 -33.84 23.81 42.07
CA PHE A 170 -33.21 23.77 40.74
C PHE A 170 -32.12 24.83 40.54
N LEU A 171 -32.22 25.94 41.28
CA LEU A 171 -31.23 27.02 41.29
C LEU A 171 -30.01 26.74 42.19
N GLU A 172 -29.96 25.62 42.92
CA GLU A 172 -28.81 25.27 43.75
C GLU A 172 -27.58 24.92 42.88
N PRO A 173 -26.48 25.68 42.98
CA PRO A 173 -25.31 25.50 42.10
C PRO A 173 -24.56 24.19 42.37
N ASN A 174 -24.78 23.55 43.53
CA ASN A 174 -24.14 22.30 43.92
C ASN A 174 -24.92 21.05 43.45
N TRP A 175 -26.04 21.20 42.73
CA TRP A 175 -26.76 20.05 42.20
C TRP A 175 -26.00 19.44 41.03
N ASN A 176 -25.66 18.14 41.12
CA ASN A 176 -25.16 17.37 39.99
C ASN A 176 -26.05 17.58 38.74
N VAL A 177 -25.46 18.20 37.72
CA VAL A 177 -26.13 18.66 36.50
C VAL A 177 -26.80 17.51 35.74
N ILE A 178 -26.10 16.39 35.57
CA ILE A 178 -26.61 15.22 34.84
C ILE A 178 -27.86 14.68 35.54
N LYS A 179 -27.79 14.49 36.87
CA LYS A 179 -28.91 13.97 37.66
C LYS A 179 -30.10 14.92 37.65
N ARG A 180 -29.85 16.24 37.73
CA ARG A 180 -30.88 17.28 37.63
C ARG A 180 -31.61 17.21 36.28
N SER A 181 -30.87 17.16 35.18
CA SER A 181 -31.44 17.09 33.82
C SER A 181 -32.25 15.82 33.60
N GLN A 182 -31.77 14.66 34.06
CA GLN A 182 -32.52 13.39 34.00
C GLN A 182 -33.85 13.45 34.75
N ILE A 183 -33.89 14.08 35.93
CA ILE A 183 -35.11 14.22 36.74
C ILE A 183 -36.11 15.12 36.01
N ILE A 184 -35.65 16.21 35.40
CA ILE A 184 -36.50 17.15 34.67
C ILE A 184 -37.09 16.51 33.42
N ILE A 185 -36.31 15.73 32.67
CA ILE A 185 -36.79 14.97 31.51
C ILE A 185 -37.89 13.97 31.91
N SER A 186 -37.89 13.52 33.17
CA SER A 186 -38.88 12.58 33.70
C SER A 186 -40.19 13.26 34.18
N LEU A 187 -40.30 14.59 34.12
CA LEU A 187 -41.52 15.35 34.43
C LEU A 187 -42.39 15.49 33.17
N THR A 188 -43.72 15.47 33.34
CA THR A 188 -44.69 15.62 32.22
C THR A 188 -44.76 17.06 31.69
N ASP A 189 -45.31 17.26 30.49
CA ASP A 189 -45.50 18.60 29.87
C ASP A 189 -46.30 19.57 30.79
N ASN A 190 -47.31 19.06 31.50
CA ASN A 190 -48.09 19.83 32.47
C ASN A 190 -47.28 20.20 33.73
N GLU A 191 -46.32 19.36 34.13
CA GLU A 191 -45.46 19.61 35.28
C GLU A 191 -44.32 20.57 34.91
N THR A 192 -43.80 20.50 33.69
CA THR A 192 -42.68 21.33 33.18
C THR A 192 -43.10 22.72 32.68
N SER A 193 -44.31 22.86 32.14
CA SER A 193 -44.85 24.16 31.69
C SER A 193 -44.81 25.25 32.78
N LYS A 194 -44.87 24.85 34.05
CA LYS A 194 -44.83 25.74 35.22
C LYS A 194 -43.51 26.49 35.39
N PHE A 195 -42.41 26.02 34.81
CA PHE A 195 -41.07 26.64 34.94
C PHE A 195 -40.31 26.79 33.61
N LYS A 196 -40.98 26.56 32.46
CA LYS A 196 -40.41 26.53 31.10
C LYS A 196 -39.53 27.75 30.75
N THR A 197 -39.99 28.98 30.95
CA THR A 197 -39.26 30.20 30.54
C THR A 197 -37.99 30.47 31.35
N SER A 198 -38.03 30.24 32.67
CA SER A 198 -36.86 30.40 33.56
C SER A 198 -35.82 29.32 33.27
N PHE A 199 -36.29 28.11 32.99
CA PHE A 199 -35.46 26.97 32.67
C PHE A 199 -34.76 27.07 31.31
N THR A 200 -35.47 27.42 30.22
CA THR A 200 -34.85 27.57 28.88
C THR A 200 -33.77 28.65 28.89
N ARG A 201 -33.99 29.75 29.62
CA ARG A 201 -32.98 30.81 29.79
C ARG A 201 -31.77 30.31 30.59
N ASN A 202 -31.99 29.53 31.65
CA ASN A 202 -30.93 28.95 32.47
C ASN A 202 -30.18 27.80 31.78
N LEU A 203 -30.80 27.07 30.86
CA LEU A 203 -30.16 26.01 30.06
C LEU A 203 -29.10 26.59 29.12
N LEU A 204 -29.41 27.75 28.53
CA LEU A 204 -28.48 28.53 27.71
C LEU A 204 -27.31 29.12 28.53
N THR A 205 -27.51 29.49 29.80
CA THR A 205 -26.46 30.07 30.67
C THR A 205 -25.66 29.05 31.48
N LEU A 206 -26.25 27.92 31.89
CA LEU A 206 -25.61 26.96 32.81
C LEU A 206 -24.86 25.82 32.11
N GLU A 207 -25.10 25.57 30.82
CA GLU A 207 -24.69 24.31 30.19
C GLU A 207 -24.08 24.49 28.79
N THR A 208 -22.89 25.10 28.75
CA THR A 208 -21.97 25.01 27.59
C THR A 208 -21.40 23.60 27.36
N ASN A 209 -21.83 22.59 28.14
CA ASN A 209 -21.43 21.20 28.01
C ASN A 209 -22.41 20.44 27.09
N SER A 210 -21.93 19.99 25.93
CA SER A 210 -22.67 19.47 24.77
C SER A 210 -23.60 18.26 24.99
N TYR A 211 -23.69 17.72 26.20
CA TYR A 211 -24.45 16.48 26.47
C TYR A 211 -25.95 16.76 26.63
N THR A 212 -26.34 17.87 27.27
CA THR A 212 -27.75 18.13 27.61
C THR A 212 -28.58 18.66 26.43
N CYS A 213 -27.96 19.41 25.51
CA CYS A 213 -28.66 19.91 24.31
C CYS A 213 -29.01 18.80 23.31
N LYS A 214 -28.29 17.67 23.31
CA LYS A 214 -28.54 16.52 22.42
C LYS A 214 -29.77 15.70 22.82
N GLU A 215 -30.14 15.71 24.11
CA GLU A 215 -31.29 14.96 24.64
C GLU A 215 -32.46 15.88 25.05
N ALA A 216 -32.38 17.18 24.78
CA ALA A 216 -33.50 18.08 24.99
C ALA A 216 -34.69 17.60 24.15
N ALA A 217 -35.81 17.30 24.82
CA ALA A 217 -37.03 16.83 24.16
C ALA A 217 -37.41 17.76 22.99
N ALA A 218 -37.89 17.19 21.88
CA ALA A 218 -38.30 17.92 20.66
C ALA A 218 -39.18 19.15 20.98
N ASN A 219 -39.95 19.07 22.07
CA ASN A 219 -40.83 20.10 22.61
C ASN A 219 -40.14 21.43 22.98
N TYR A 220 -38.80 21.46 23.07
CA TYR A 220 -38.01 22.67 23.37
C TYR A 220 -37.19 23.20 22.18
N GLN A 221 -37.11 22.47 21.05
CA GLN A 221 -36.21 22.81 19.95
C GLN A 221 -36.59 24.12 19.24
N SER A 222 -37.90 24.42 19.10
CA SER A 222 -38.34 25.68 18.49
C SER A 222 -37.93 26.90 19.31
N ASP A 223 -38.29 26.90 20.61
CA ASP A 223 -37.97 28.00 21.54
C ASP A 223 -36.45 28.19 21.69
N LEU A 224 -35.69 27.07 21.69
CA LEU A 224 -34.23 27.09 21.74
C LEU A 224 -33.63 27.63 20.44
N SER A 225 -34.20 27.27 19.27
CA SER A 225 -33.74 27.77 17.97
C SER A 225 -33.91 29.28 17.83
N ASP A 226 -35.01 29.85 18.33
CA ASP A 226 -35.25 31.29 18.29
C ASP A 226 -34.30 32.05 19.22
N LEU A 227 -34.02 31.50 20.41
CA LEU A 227 -33.04 32.08 21.33
C LEU A 227 -31.61 32.01 20.78
N ILE A 228 -31.24 30.91 20.12
CA ILE A 228 -29.93 30.75 19.47
C ILE A 228 -29.82 31.70 18.28
N PHE A 229 -30.82 31.74 17.39
CA PHE A 229 -30.79 32.58 16.19
C PHE A 229 -30.63 34.07 16.49
N ASN A 230 -31.15 34.53 17.63
CA ASN A 230 -30.98 35.91 18.09
C ASN A 230 -29.57 36.25 18.62
N GLN A 231 -28.63 35.30 18.66
CA GLN A 231 -27.23 35.55 18.99
C GLN A 231 -26.47 36.19 17.82
N THR A 232 -25.33 36.82 18.11
CA THR A 232 -24.47 37.39 17.05
C THR A 232 -23.79 36.29 16.22
N LEU A 233 -23.52 36.53 14.93
CA LEU A 233 -22.88 35.54 14.04
C LEU A 233 -21.56 34.94 14.60
N PRO A 234 -20.64 35.70 15.22
CA PRO A 234 -19.46 35.11 15.86
C PRO A 234 -19.78 34.11 16.97
N GLN A 235 -20.83 34.40 17.75
CA GLN A 235 -21.31 33.52 18.82
C GLN A 235 -21.94 32.25 18.23
N LEU A 236 -22.73 32.39 17.16
CA LEU A 236 -23.31 31.27 16.42
C LEU A 236 -22.22 30.35 15.82
N ILE A 237 -21.14 30.92 15.28
CA ILE A 237 -19.99 30.15 14.77
C ILE A 237 -19.34 29.32 15.89
N GLU A 238 -19.23 29.87 17.10
CA GLU A 238 -18.66 29.16 18.25
C GLU A 238 -19.60 28.07 18.79
N ASP A 239 -20.91 28.34 18.80
CA ASP A 239 -21.89 27.53 19.52
C ASP A 239 -22.54 26.46 18.64
N ILE A 240 -22.67 26.66 17.33
CA ILE A 240 -23.27 25.67 16.41
C ILE A 240 -22.60 24.28 16.44
N PRO A 241 -21.27 24.15 16.51
CA PRO A 241 -20.62 22.84 16.70
C PRO A 241 -21.03 22.09 17.97
N LYS A 242 -21.57 22.80 18.99
CA LYS A 242 -21.96 22.25 20.29
C LYS A 242 -23.40 21.71 20.29
N PHE A 243 -24.21 22.02 19.27
CA PHE A 243 -25.62 21.63 19.15
C PHE A 243 -25.85 20.32 18.38
N SER A 244 -27.08 19.79 18.41
CA SER A 244 -27.48 18.70 17.51
C SER A 244 -27.58 19.21 16.07
N ILE A 245 -27.44 18.31 15.09
CA ILE A 245 -27.45 18.68 13.66
C ILE A 245 -28.82 19.22 13.26
N GLU A 246 -29.89 18.69 13.84
CA GLU A 246 -31.26 19.09 13.59
C GLU A 246 -31.50 20.53 14.06
N LEU A 247 -31.05 20.86 15.29
CA LEU A 247 -31.17 22.21 15.83
C LEU A 247 -30.28 23.20 15.06
N ALA A 248 -29.04 22.80 14.74
CA ALA A 248 -28.13 23.60 13.93
C ALA A 248 -28.71 23.88 12.52
N ALA A 249 -29.35 22.90 11.89
CA ALA A 249 -30.01 23.06 10.60
C ALA A 249 -31.24 23.96 10.68
N ILE A 250 -32.05 23.88 11.75
CA ILE A 250 -33.19 24.79 11.98
C ILE A 250 -32.69 26.24 12.11
N VAL A 251 -31.60 26.46 12.86
CA VAL A 251 -30.99 27.80 13.01
C VAL A 251 -30.39 28.27 11.68
N ALA A 252 -29.68 27.40 10.97
CA ALA A 252 -29.08 27.71 9.67
C ALA A 252 -30.13 28.07 8.60
N ASN A 253 -31.28 27.41 8.60
CA ASN A 253 -32.38 27.67 7.66
C ASN A 253 -33.03 29.06 7.84
N LYS A 254 -32.87 29.67 9.02
CA LYS A 254 -33.34 31.04 9.32
C LYS A 254 -32.34 32.12 8.90
N MET A 255 -31.10 31.76 8.55
CA MET A 255 -30.05 32.71 8.17
C MET A 255 -30.26 33.21 6.73
N ASN A 256 -29.83 34.44 6.46
CA ASN A 256 -29.69 34.91 5.08
C ASN A 256 -28.49 34.20 4.38
N PRO A 257 -28.45 34.15 3.03
CA PRO A 257 -27.42 33.41 2.28
C PRO A 257 -25.98 33.78 2.65
N LYS A 258 -25.72 35.06 2.94
CA LYS A 258 -24.38 35.56 3.26
C LYS A 258 -23.89 35.08 4.63
N ASP A 259 -24.77 35.12 5.63
CA ASP A 259 -24.44 34.67 6.99
C ASP A 259 -24.34 33.15 7.04
N LEU A 260 -25.20 32.43 6.30
CA LEU A 260 -25.12 30.98 6.14
C LEU A 260 -23.80 30.55 5.47
N ALA A 261 -23.41 31.21 4.39
CA ALA A 261 -22.12 30.99 3.74
C ALA A 261 -20.94 31.20 4.70
N THR A 262 -20.99 32.29 5.47
CA THR A 262 -19.95 32.65 6.45
C THR A 262 -19.87 31.59 7.55
N LEU A 263 -21.01 31.17 8.10
CA LEU A 263 -21.11 30.10 9.07
C LEU A 263 -20.50 28.81 8.53
N LEU A 264 -20.99 28.30 7.40
CA LEU A 264 -20.55 27.03 6.83
C LEU A 264 -19.05 27.04 6.48
N SER A 265 -18.51 28.18 6.03
CA SER A 265 -17.08 28.32 5.73
C SER A 265 -16.17 28.35 6.96
N THR A 266 -16.72 28.69 8.14
CA THR A 266 -15.96 28.80 9.39
C THR A 266 -16.08 27.55 10.26
N LEU A 267 -17.13 26.74 10.04
CA LEU A 267 -17.30 25.43 10.67
C LEU A 267 -16.29 24.41 10.10
N GLY A 268 -15.91 23.42 10.91
CA GLY A 268 -15.13 22.28 10.42
C GLY A 268 -15.92 21.50 9.36
N ASN A 269 -15.24 21.03 8.30
CA ASN A 269 -15.84 20.40 7.11
C ASN A 269 -16.93 19.37 7.44
N ALA A 270 -16.68 18.46 8.40
CA ALA A 270 -17.64 17.42 8.76
C ALA A 270 -18.96 17.95 9.36
N THR A 271 -18.92 19.08 10.08
CA THR A 271 -20.12 19.71 10.67
C THR A 271 -20.87 20.52 9.62
N ALA A 272 -20.14 21.30 8.81
CA ALA A 272 -20.71 22.08 7.72
C ALA A 272 -21.47 21.19 6.71
N VAL A 273 -20.86 20.06 6.34
CA VAL A 273 -21.44 19.09 5.40
C VAL A 273 -22.72 18.44 5.95
N LYS A 274 -22.77 18.11 7.25
CA LYS A 274 -23.98 17.54 7.87
C LYS A 274 -25.13 18.54 7.93
N ILE A 275 -24.84 19.80 8.22
CA ILE A 275 -25.83 20.88 8.19
C ILE A 275 -26.33 21.08 6.75
N LEU A 276 -25.42 21.11 5.78
CA LEU A 276 -25.78 21.25 4.36
C LEU A 276 -26.65 20.10 3.85
N ASN A 277 -26.35 18.85 4.22
CA ASN A 277 -27.19 17.70 3.88
C ASN A 277 -28.61 17.86 4.43
N GLN A 278 -28.76 18.25 5.70
CA GLN A 278 -30.08 18.45 6.29
C GLN A 278 -30.85 19.59 5.61
N LEU A 279 -30.17 20.65 5.18
CA LEU A 279 -30.78 21.73 4.38
C LEU A 279 -31.27 21.22 3.02
N ILE A 280 -30.48 20.37 2.34
CA ILE A 280 -30.87 19.76 1.06
C ILE A 280 -32.09 18.85 1.24
N VAL A 281 -32.08 17.97 2.25
CA VAL A 281 -33.23 17.10 2.58
C VAL A 281 -34.48 17.92 2.83
N ASN A 282 -34.39 18.97 3.65
CA ASN A 282 -35.51 19.86 3.94
C ASN A 282 -36.03 20.52 2.65
N SER A 283 -35.14 21.00 1.77
CA SER A 283 -35.52 21.65 0.50
C SER A 283 -36.23 20.70 -0.48
N ARG A 284 -35.84 19.41 -0.53
CA ARG A 284 -36.49 18.41 -1.39
C ARG A 284 -37.86 18.02 -0.90
N VAL A 285 -38.02 17.79 0.41
CA VAL A 285 -39.33 17.52 1.03
C VAL A 285 -40.29 18.67 0.73
N GLN A 286 -39.79 19.91 0.77
CA GLN A 286 -40.55 21.10 0.44
C GLN A 286 -40.87 21.21 -1.06
N THR A 287 -39.90 20.95 -1.95
CA THR A 287 -40.11 20.93 -3.41
C THR A 287 -41.14 19.88 -3.81
N PHE A 288 -41.13 18.71 -3.15
CA PHE A 288 -42.11 17.65 -3.36
C PHE A 288 -43.51 18.10 -2.92
N ALA A 289 -43.63 18.71 -1.73
CA ALA A 289 -44.89 19.26 -1.24
C ALA A 289 -45.45 20.38 -2.14
N LEU A 290 -44.58 21.23 -2.71
CA LEU A 290 -44.95 22.28 -3.67
C LEU A 290 -45.40 21.71 -5.02
N ASN A 291 -44.70 20.70 -5.54
CA ASN A 291 -45.10 20.03 -6.77
C ASN A 291 -46.44 19.28 -6.60
N GLU A 292 -46.68 18.67 -5.43
CA GLU A 292 -47.99 18.08 -5.06
C GLU A 292 -49.09 19.15 -4.95
N ALA A 293 -48.79 20.29 -4.32
CA ALA A 293 -49.74 21.40 -4.20
C ALA A 293 -50.07 22.04 -5.57
N GLN A 294 -49.09 22.11 -6.48
CA GLN A 294 -49.28 22.62 -7.84
C GLN A 294 -49.93 21.58 -8.77
N SER A 295 -49.69 20.28 -8.59
CA SER A 295 -50.39 19.23 -9.36
C SER A 295 -51.86 19.10 -8.97
N ASN A 296 -52.23 19.50 -7.75
CA ASN A 296 -53.60 19.50 -7.25
C ASN A 296 -54.43 20.73 -7.64
N ASN A 297 -53.91 21.61 -8.51
CA ASN A 297 -54.67 22.73 -9.08
C ASN A 297 -55.53 22.34 -10.31
N ASN A 298 -55.64 21.05 -10.64
CA ASN A 298 -56.62 20.55 -11.59
C ASN A 298 -57.70 19.71 -10.86
N ASP A 299 -58.81 20.38 -10.56
CA ASP A 299 -60.20 19.87 -10.51
C ASP A 299 -60.64 18.74 -9.55
N ASP A 300 -59.93 18.39 -8.47
CA ASP A 300 -60.52 17.50 -7.45
C ASP A 300 -60.64 18.14 -6.05
N TRP A 301 -61.90 18.36 -5.64
CA TRP A 301 -62.30 18.87 -4.34
C TRP A 301 -62.05 17.86 -3.22
N PHE A 302 -61.01 18.09 -2.41
CA PHE A 302 -61.00 17.66 -1.01
C PHE A 302 -60.64 18.82 -0.09
N VAL A 303 -61.58 19.19 0.77
CA VAL A 303 -61.44 20.20 1.82
C VAL A 303 -60.48 19.65 2.90
N LEU A 304 -59.26 20.17 2.96
CA LEU A 304 -58.42 20.05 4.14
C LEU A 304 -58.85 21.09 5.18
N GLY A 305 -59.01 20.63 6.42
CA GLY A 305 -59.48 21.42 7.56
C GLY A 305 -58.59 22.62 7.88
N SER A 306 -59.22 23.63 8.46
CA SER A 306 -58.70 24.97 8.76
C SER A 306 -57.58 25.01 9.82
N GLU A 307 -56.38 24.52 9.50
CA GLU A 307 -55.12 24.86 10.19
C GLU A 307 -54.08 25.47 9.23
N SER A 308 -54.51 26.35 8.31
CA SER A 308 -53.64 26.97 7.30
C SER A 308 -52.62 27.98 7.85
N THR A 309 -52.74 28.43 9.11
CA THR A 309 -51.83 29.43 9.69
C THR A 309 -50.41 28.92 9.97
N LYS A 310 -50.15 27.60 9.95
CA LYS A 310 -48.79 27.05 10.04
C LYS A 310 -48.09 26.93 8.68
N LEU A 311 -48.84 26.86 7.57
CA LEU A 311 -48.27 26.72 6.24
C LEU A 311 -47.75 28.06 5.72
N ASP A 312 -48.46 29.16 5.99
CA ASP A 312 -48.05 30.51 5.58
C ASP A 312 -46.76 30.99 6.28
N SER A 313 -46.48 30.53 7.52
CA SER A 313 -45.19 30.79 8.19
C SER A 313 -44.04 29.93 7.68
N LEU A 314 -44.33 28.79 7.05
CA LEU A 314 -43.34 27.91 6.41
C LEU A 314 -42.92 28.43 5.03
N ILE A 315 -43.83 29.13 4.33
CA ILE A 315 -43.62 29.72 3.00
C ILE A 315 -42.77 31.00 3.05
N SER A 316 -42.75 31.76 4.16
CA SER A 316 -41.87 32.95 4.28
C SER A 316 -40.39 32.63 4.52
N ASP A 317 -40.09 31.45 5.08
CA ASP A 317 -38.71 30.95 5.30
C ASP A 317 -38.10 30.33 4.02
N GLU A 318 -38.89 30.23 2.93
CA GLU A 318 -38.58 29.53 1.67
C GLU A 318 -37.56 30.25 0.77
N ALA A 319 -37.56 31.59 0.77
CA ALA A 319 -36.76 32.37 -0.17
C ALA A 319 -35.24 32.25 0.10
N ASN A 320 -34.84 32.25 1.37
CA ASN A 320 -33.42 32.37 1.73
C ASN A 320 -32.61 31.10 1.44
N THR A 321 -33.15 29.91 1.70
CA THR A 321 -32.45 28.63 1.47
C THR A 321 -32.40 28.27 -0.01
N ASN A 322 -33.49 28.52 -0.75
CA ASN A 322 -33.50 28.33 -2.20
C ASN A 322 -32.59 29.32 -2.92
N ASP A 323 -32.57 30.59 -2.52
CA ASP A 323 -31.65 31.59 -3.10
C ASP A 323 -30.18 31.22 -2.82
N PHE A 324 -29.86 30.75 -1.61
CA PHE A 324 -28.51 30.27 -1.29
C PHE A 324 -28.12 29.05 -2.13
N LEU A 325 -28.99 28.05 -2.27
CA LEU A 325 -28.71 26.86 -3.09
C LEU A 325 -28.56 27.25 -4.56
N GLN A 326 -29.40 28.16 -5.08
CA GLN A 326 -29.29 28.69 -6.45
C GLN A 326 -28.00 29.47 -6.69
N GLU A 327 -27.55 30.29 -5.74
CA GLU A 327 -26.25 30.97 -5.82
C GLU A 327 -25.08 29.99 -5.74
N PHE A 328 -25.16 28.97 -4.88
CA PHE A 328 -24.19 27.88 -4.79
C PHE A 328 -24.09 27.09 -6.11
N ILE A 329 -25.24 26.88 -6.76
CA ILE A 329 -25.40 26.14 -8.02
C ILE A 329 -24.87 26.92 -9.24
N LYS A 330 -25.03 28.25 -9.27
CA LYS A 330 -24.65 29.14 -10.41
C LYS A 330 -23.21 29.66 -10.37
N TYR A 331 -22.44 29.26 -9.37
CA TYR A 331 -21.13 29.85 -9.06
C TYR A 331 -20.08 29.70 -10.18
N ASP A 332 -19.36 30.80 -10.46
CA ASP A 332 -18.26 30.92 -11.44
C ASP A 332 -16.96 31.37 -10.72
N ASP A 333 -15.80 30.99 -11.26
CA ASP A 333 -14.43 31.06 -10.69
C ASP A 333 -14.01 32.44 -10.13
N LYS A 334 -14.75 33.51 -10.43
CA LYS A 334 -14.44 34.88 -10.02
C LYS A 334 -14.71 35.18 -8.53
N LEU A 335 -15.49 34.36 -7.83
CA LEU A 335 -15.82 34.56 -6.41
C LEU A 335 -14.97 33.74 -5.42
N ALA A 336 -13.95 33.01 -5.90
CA ALA A 336 -13.15 32.00 -5.18
C ALA A 336 -12.43 32.46 -3.89
N LYS A 337 -12.56 33.73 -3.49
CA LYS A 337 -11.87 34.28 -2.31
C LYS A 337 -12.77 34.52 -1.09
N THR A 338 -14.08 34.38 -1.18
CA THR A 338 -14.97 34.83 -0.08
C THR A 338 -16.17 33.95 0.30
N VAL A 339 -16.46 32.83 -0.38
CA VAL A 339 -17.64 31.99 -0.08
C VAL A 339 -17.29 30.50 -0.17
N PHE A 340 -17.59 29.76 0.92
CA PHE A 340 -17.60 28.30 1.12
C PHE A 340 -16.93 27.40 0.05
N THR A 341 -15.72 26.91 0.34
CA THR A 341 -14.96 25.96 -0.49
C THR A 341 -15.03 24.52 0.05
N ALA A 342 -16.23 23.98 0.28
CA ALA A 342 -16.31 22.56 0.66
C ALA A 342 -15.94 21.68 -0.54
N ASN A 343 -15.14 20.65 -0.27
CA ASN A 343 -14.71 19.69 -1.28
C ASN A 343 -15.93 18.91 -1.79
N SER A 344 -16.17 18.92 -3.12
CA SER A 344 -17.29 18.21 -3.76
C SER A 344 -17.37 16.73 -3.34
N ILE A 345 -16.23 16.09 -3.03
CA ILE A 345 -16.17 14.72 -2.51
C ILE A 345 -16.83 14.61 -1.13
N GLU A 346 -16.55 15.54 -0.22
CA GLU A 346 -17.11 15.52 1.13
C GLU A 346 -18.62 15.76 1.10
N ILE A 347 -19.08 16.66 0.22
CA ILE A 347 -20.52 16.93 0.00
C ILE A 347 -21.21 15.65 -0.47
N ILE A 348 -20.75 15.07 -1.58
CA ILE A 348 -21.38 13.91 -2.21
C ILE A 348 -21.35 12.67 -1.29
N ASN A 349 -20.31 12.50 -0.48
CA ASN A 349 -20.24 11.40 0.49
C ASN A 349 -21.23 11.52 1.65
N ALA A 350 -21.72 12.72 1.95
CA ALA A 350 -22.71 12.93 3.00
C ALA A 350 -24.17 12.89 2.52
N LEU A 351 -24.39 13.00 1.21
CA LEU A 351 -25.70 12.85 0.59
C LEU A 351 -25.99 11.36 0.34
N ASP A 352 -27.26 10.96 0.39
CA ASP A 352 -27.69 9.72 -0.29
C ASP A 352 -27.68 9.90 -1.82
N ASP A 353 -27.88 8.80 -2.56
CA ASP A 353 -27.73 8.80 -4.02
C ASP A 353 -28.75 9.71 -4.73
N GLU A 354 -29.95 9.80 -4.18
CA GLU A 354 -31.05 10.59 -4.75
C GLU A 354 -30.81 12.09 -4.54
N ASN A 355 -30.35 12.48 -3.34
CA ASN A 355 -29.95 13.84 -3.02
C ASN A 355 -28.72 14.29 -3.82
N ALA A 356 -27.76 13.39 -4.02
CA ALA A 356 -26.57 13.65 -4.83
C ALA A 356 -26.93 13.87 -6.30
N GLN A 357 -27.78 13.01 -6.88
CA GLN A 357 -28.28 13.18 -8.24
C GLN A 357 -29.00 14.51 -8.42
N TRP A 358 -29.93 14.85 -7.52
CA TRP A 358 -30.67 16.11 -7.59
C TRP A 358 -29.73 17.32 -7.57
N LEU A 359 -28.72 17.32 -6.69
CA LEU A 359 -27.73 18.38 -6.62
C LEU A 359 -26.93 18.50 -7.93
N ILE A 360 -26.50 17.37 -8.50
CA ILE A 360 -25.78 17.31 -9.78
C ILE A 360 -26.64 17.83 -10.93
N GLU A 361 -27.92 17.47 -10.98
CA GLU A 361 -28.85 17.91 -12.03
C GLU A 361 -29.04 19.42 -12.02
N LYS A 362 -29.10 20.02 -10.82
CA LYS A 362 -29.29 21.46 -10.65
C LYS A 362 -27.99 22.25 -10.86
N ALA A 363 -26.82 21.68 -10.55
CA ALA A 363 -25.53 22.35 -10.74
C ALA A 363 -25.26 22.76 -12.20
N GLU A 364 -24.56 23.88 -12.39
CA GLU A 364 -24.11 24.37 -13.71
C GLU A 364 -22.58 24.45 -13.80
N THR A 365 -22.03 24.46 -15.03
CA THR A 365 -20.61 24.73 -15.34
C THR A 365 -19.60 23.81 -14.61
N HIS A 366 -18.52 24.37 -14.02
CA HIS A 366 -17.38 23.64 -13.46
C HIS A 366 -17.74 22.89 -12.16
N ASN A 367 -18.65 23.44 -11.36
CA ASN A 367 -19.15 22.74 -10.16
C ASN A 367 -19.86 21.44 -10.53
N LYS A 368 -20.59 21.44 -11.66
CA LYS A 368 -21.23 20.24 -12.17
C LYS A 368 -20.21 19.15 -12.51
N THR A 369 -19.13 19.50 -13.18
CA THR A 369 -18.01 18.57 -13.48
C THR A 369 -17.46 17.94 -12.20
N ASN A 370 -17.16 18.74 -11.18
CA ASN A 370 -16.57 18.26 -9.93
C ASN A 370 -17.55 17.41 -9.10
N LEU A 371 -18.85 17.74 -9.13
CA LEU A 371 -19.88 16.94 -8.47
C LEU A 371 -20.14 15.61 -9.20
N ILE A 372 -20.13 15.60 -10.54
CA ILE A 372 -20.21 14.37 -11.34
C ILE A 372 -19.00 13.48 -11.03
N ALA A 373 -17.79 14.04 -11.05
CA ALA A 373 -16.56 13.30 -10.74
C ALA A 373 -16.59 12.74 -9.30
N ALA A 374 -17.02 13.54 -8.32
CA ALA A 374 -17.16 13.11 -6.93
C ALA A 374 -18.20 11.98 -6.77
N TYR A 375 -19.33 12.05 -7.47
CA TYR A 375 -20.36 11.01 -7.45
C TYR A 375 -19.92 9.73 -8.13
N CYS A 376 -19.35 9.83 -9.33
CA CYS A 376 -18.73 8.70 -10.00
C CYS A 376 -17.63 8.07 -9.13
N ASN A 377 -16.80 8.86 -8.47
CA ASN A 377 -15.82 8.34 -7.51
C ASN A 377 -16.48 7.60 -6.34
N LYS A 378 -17.57 8.13 -5.77
CA LYS A 378 -18.30 7.47 -4.67
C LYS A 378 -18.87 6.11 -5.07
N VAL A 379 -19.51 6.02 -6.25
CA VAL A 379 -20.28 4.83 -6.64
C VAL A 379 -19.48 3.82 -7.47
N ILE A 380 -18.42 4.26 -8.14
CA ILE A 380 -17.53 3.41 -8.94
C ILE A 380 -16.30 3.12 -8.10
N GLN A 381 -16.41 2.11 -7.22
CA GLN A 381 -15.31 1.66 -6.35
C GLN A 381 -14.89 0.25 -6.80
N PRO A 382 -13.86 0.11 -7.66
CA PRO A 382 -13.37 -1.21 -8.05
C PRO A 382 -12.92 -2.00 -6.81
N PRO A 383 -13.19 -3.31 -6.69
CA PRO A 383 -13.82 -4.22 -7.67
C PRO A 383 -15.35 -4.39 -7.49
N GLN A 384 -16.02 -3.50 -6.77
CA GLN A 384 -17.43 -3.67 -6.41
C GLN A 384 -18.34 -3.61 -7.63
N VAL A 385 -19.32 -4.52 -7.71
CA VAL A 385 -20.39 -4.47 -8.72
C VAL A 385 -21.18 -3.18 -8.52
N ILE A 386 -21.25 -2.34 -9.55
CA ILE A 386 -22.11 -1.16 -9.53
C ILE A 386 -23.56 -1.61 -9.44
N GLU A 387 -24.24 -1.26 -8.35
CA GLU A 387 -25.66 -1.57 -8.16
C GLU A 387 -26.51 -0.97 -9.30
N ALA A 388 -27.56 -1.68 -9.71
CA ALA A 388 -28.41 -1.27 -10.83
C ALA A 388 -28.99 0.15 -10.66
N LYS A 389 -29.34 0.54 -9.43
CA LYS A 389 -29.79 1.91 -9.11
C LYS A 389 -28.73 2.97 -9.37
N HIS A 390 -27.45 2.69 -9.08
CA HIS A 390 -26.36 3.63 -9.35
C HIS A 390 -26.12 3.76 -10.86
N LEU A 391 -26.22 2.66 -11.62
CA LEU A 391 -26.15 2.70 -13.08
C LEU A 391 -27.28 3.51 -13.71
N GLU A 392 -28.49 3.42 -13.14
CA GLU A 392 -29.63 4.25 -13.55
C GLU A 392 -29.33 5.74 -13.31
N TYR A 393 -28.84 6.11 -12.12
CA TYR A 393 -28.47 7.50 -11.81
C TYR A 393 -27.33 8.03 -12.69
N ILE A 394 -26.27 7.24 -12.90
CA ILE A 394 -25.18 7.61 -13.82
C ILE A 394 -25.72 7.78 -15.24
N THR A 395 -26.62 6.90 -15.70
CA THR A 395 -27.22 7.02 -17.04
C THR A 395 -28.08 8.28 -17.16
N LEU A 396 -28.82 8.64 -16.11
CA LEU A 396 -29.60 9.88 -16.04
C LEU A 396 -28.71 11.13 -15.99
N ILE A 397 -27.51 11.04 -15.38
CA ILE A 397 -26.52 12.12 -15.40
C ILE A 397 -25.90 12.27 -16.81
N ILE A 398 -25.67 11.17 -17.53
CA ILE A 398 -25.02 11.15 -18.85
C ILE A 398 -25.95 11.62 -19.98
N LYS A 399 -27.18 11.10 -20.08
CA LYS A 399 -28.11 11.33 -21.21
C LYS A 399 -28.46 12.80 -21.53
N PRO A 400 -28.64 13.72 -20.57
CA PRO A 400 -29.16 15.06 -20.86
C PRO A 400 -28.10 16.13 -21.16
N GLN A 401 -26.79 15.82 -21.15
CA GLN A 401 -25.77 16.84 -20.88
C GLN A 401 -24.77 17.13 -22.01
N ASN A 402 -24.10 18.28 -21.89
CA ASN A 402 -23.01 18.69 -22.77
C ASN A 402 -21.83 17.71 -22.62
N ASN A 403 -21.50 17.00 -23.70
CA ASN A 403 -20.46 15.97 -23.76
C ASN A 403 -19.11 16.41 -23.16
N LYS A 404 -18.78 17.70 -23.25
CA LYS A 404 -17.53 18.23 -22.67
C LYS A 404 -17.50 18.13 -21.14
N LEU A 405 -18.60 18.44 -20.44
CA LEU A 405 -18.64 18.37 -18.98
C LEU A 405 -18.47 16.94 -18.47
N ILE A 406 -19.04 15.98 -19.19
CA ILE A 406 -18.90 14.56 -18.88
C ILE A 406 -17.46 14.11 -19.14
N THR A 407 -16.88 14.46 -20.28
CA THR A 407 -15.46 14.20 -20.58
C THR A 407 -14.54 14.75 -19.48
N ASP A 408 -14.71 16.02 -19.11
CA ASP A 408 -13.90 16.66 -18.07
C ASP A 408 -14.06 15.95 -16.71
N ALA A 409 -15.26 15.45 -16.40
CA ALA A 409 -15.51 14.72 -15.16
C ALA A 409 -14.92 13.31 -15.18
N LEU A 410 -15.03 12.61 -16.31
CA LEU A 410 -14.41 11.29 -16.51
C LEU A 410 -12.89 11.36 -16.43
N ILE A 411 -12.29 12.46 -16.88
CA ILE A 411 -10.83 12.63 -16.81
C ILE A 411 -10.33 12.68 -15.36
N GLN A 412 -11.19 13.07 -14.41
CA GLN A 412 -10.87 13.06 -12.98
C GLN A 412 -11.00 11.67 -12.33
N LEU A 413 -11.51 10.67 -13.04
CA LEU A 413 -11.61 9.29 -12.56
C LEU A 413 -10.33 8.51 -12.83
N SER A 414 -10.08 7.48 -12.02
CA SER A 414 -9.02 6.52 -12.32
C SER A 414 -9.37 5.67 -13.55
N ALA A 415 -8.35 5.19 -14.25
CA ALA A 415 -8.52 4.37 -15.44
C ALA A 415 -9.34 3.09 -15.17
N GLN A 416 -9.15 2.46 -14.00
CA GLN A 416 -9.94 1.29 -13.58
C GLN A 416 -11.43 1.63 -13.45
N GLN A 417 -11.77 2.79 -12.87
CA GLN A 417 -13.15 3.24 -12.74
C GLN A 417 -13.80 3.50 -14.10
N ILE A 418 -13.07 4.12 -15.04
CA ILE A 418 -13.57 4.36 -16.40
C ILE A 418 -13.88 3.03 -17.11
N VAL A 419 -12.99 2.03 -17.04
CA VAL A 419 -13.23 0.71 -17.65
C VAL A 419 -14.41 0.01 -17.00
N HIS A 420 -14.49 0.05 -15.67
CA HIS A 420 -15.61 -0.56 -14.95
C HIS A 420 -16.95 0.09 -15.31
N LEU A 421 -16.97 1.42 -15.44
CA LEU A 421 -18.12 2.18 -15.90
C LEU A 421 -18.55 1.80 -17.32
N VAL A 422 -17.60 1.78 -18.26
CA VAL A 422 -17.87 1.42 -19.67
C VAL A 422 -18.39 -0.01 -19.79
N THR A 423 -17.94 -0.92 -18.93
CA THR A 423 -18.38 -2.32 -18.94
C THR A 423 -19.79 -2.48 -18.36
N ALA A 424 -20.14 -1.68 -17.36
CA ALA A 424 -21.41 -1.77 -16.66
C ALA A 424 -22.56 -1.01 -17.35
N LEU A 425 -22.24 0.02 -18.14
CA LEU A 425 -23.25 0.84 -18.80
C LEU A 425 -23.94 0.11 -19.97
N PRO A 426 -25.23 0.37 -20.24
CA PRO A 426 -25.89 -0.10 -21.46
C PRO A 426 -25.16 0.36 -22.72
N ARG A 427 -25.11 -0.49 -23.75
CA ARG A 427 -24.41 -0.21 -25.02
C ARG A 427 -24.75 1.16 -25.62
N ALA A 428 -26.02 1.57 -25.59
CA ALA A 428 -26.45 2.85 -26.11
C ALA A 428 -25.78 4.03 -25.37
N SER A 429 -25.74 3.95 -24.03
CA SER A 429 -25.07 4.95 -23.18
C SER A 429 -23.55 4.97 -23.38
N VAL A 430 -22.92 3.82 -23.62
CA VAL A 430 -21.48 3.75 -23.93
C VAL A 430 -21.16 4.40 -25.27
N LEU A 431 -22.00 4.14 -26.29
CA LEU A 431 -21.83 4.77 -27.61
C LEU A 431 -22.08 6.28 -27.57
N GLU A 432 -23.01 6.73 -26.73
CA GLU A 432 -23.23 8.16 -26.46
C GLU A 432 -22.02 8.77 -25.73
N LEU A 433 -21.51 8.10 -24.69
CA LEU A 433 -20.34 8.52 -23.92
C LEU A 433 -19.05 8.60 -24.76
N LEU A 434 -18.83 7.62 -25.64
CA LEU A 434 -17.56 7.41 -26.34
C LEU A 434 -17.60 7.76 -27.83
N GLY A 435 -18.79 8.00 -28.40
CA GLY A 435 -18.98 8.23 -29.84
C GLY A 435 -18.58 9.62 -30.32
N HIS A 436 -18.37 10.58 -29.41
CA HIS A 436 -18.02 11.96 -29.74
C HIS A 436 -16.50 12.18 -29.89
N GLY A 437 -16.11 13.26 -30.58
CA GLY A 437 -14.69 13.61 -30.77
C GLY A 437 -13.94 13.82 -29.44
N ASP A 438 -14.63 14.42 -28.46
CA ASP A 438 -14.07 14.75 -27.14
C ASP A 438 -13.73 13.50 -26.30
N SER A 439 -14.27 12.32 -26.63
CA SER A 439 -13.93 11.07 -25.93
C SER A 439 -12.46 10.68 -26.12
N ALA A 440 -11.81 11.14 -27.20
CA ALA A 440 -10.37 10.96 -27.42
C ALA A 440 -9.54 11.52 -26.26
N GLU A 441 -10.04 12.56 -25.58
CA GLU A 441 -9.37 13.16 -24.44
C GLU A 441 -9.36 12.22 -23.23
N VAL A 442 -10.49 11.56 -22.92
CA VAL A 442 -10.58 10.50 -21.88
C VAL A 442 -9.59 9.37 -22.16
N PHE A 443 -9.45 8.95 -23.42
CA PHE A 443 -8.48 7.91 -23.79
C PHE A 443 -7.05 8.38 -23.61
N SER A 444 -6.72 9.57 -24.14
CA SER A 444 -5.34 10.09 -24.12
C SER A 444 -4.85 10.53 -22.75
N GLN A 445 -5.74 11.01 -21.88
CA GLN A 445 -5.37 11.57 -20.57
C GLN A 445 -5.55 10.58 -19.42
N CYS A 446 -6.39 9.54 -19.57
CA CYS A 446 -6.64 8.58 -18.47
C CYS A 446 -6.25 7.16 -18.82
N LEU A 447 -6.85 6.59 -19.87
CA LEU A 447 -6.68 5.16 -20.17
C LEU A 447 -5.30 4.84 -20.76
N ILE A 448 -4.78 5.67 -21.66
CA ILE A 448 -3.47 5.49 -22.28
C ILE A 448 -2.33 5.65 -21.25
N PRO A 449 -2.30 6.70 -20.39
CA PRO A 449 -1.27 6.83 -19.37
C PRO A 449 -1.25 5.65 -18.40
N ALA A 450 -2.43 5.15 -18.00
CA ALA A 450 -2.53 3.97 -17.13
C ALA A 450 -2.10 2.66 -17.82
N LEU A 451 -2.23 2.56 -19.15
CA LEU A 451 -1.68 1.43 -19.94
C LEU A 451 -0.16 1.53 -20.12
N ILE A 452 0.37 2.76 -20.26
CA ILE A 452 1.81 3.02 -20.45
C ILE A 452 2.57 2.84 -19.13
N ASP A 453 1.93 3.15 -18.01
CA ASP A 453 2.44 2.81 -16.68
C ASP A 453 2.35 1.28 -16.48
N LYS A 454 3.34 0.57 -17.04
CA LYS A 454 3.44 -0.90 -17.12
C LYS A 454 3.38 -1.62 -15.76
N ASP A 455 3.31 -0.86 -14.67
CA ASP A 455 3.27 -1.31 -13.28
C ASP A 455 1.84 -1.56 -12.75
N ASN A 456 0.79 -1.45 -13.59
CA ASN A 456 -0.59 -1.82 -13.22
C ASN A 456 -1.07 -3.10 -13.94
N PRO A 457 -0.60 -4.31 -13.55
CA PRO A 457 -1.00 -5.57 -14.17
C PRO A 457 -2.49 -5.87 -14.02
N GLU A 458 -3.12 -5.35 -12.97
CA GLU A 458 -4.55 -5.49 -12.72
C GLU A 458 -5.36 -4.74 -13.79
N PHE A 459 -5.01 -3.49 -14.08
CA PHE A 459 -5.65 -2.70 -15.14
C PHE A 459 -5.48 -3.34 -16.52
N LEU A 460 -4.30 -3.90 -16.81
CA LEU A 460 -4.07 -4.64 -18.05
C LEU A 460 -4.98 -5.88 -18.13
N GLU A 461 -5.16 -6.62 -17.03
CA GLU A 461 -6.06 -7.77 -16.99
C GLU A 461 -7.52 -7.38 -17.20
N TYR A 462 -7.96 -6.25 -16.62
CA TYR A 462 -9.29 -5.68 -16.89
C TYR A 462 -9.47 -5.31 -18.37
N MET A 463 -8.47 -4.67 -18.99
CA MET A 463 -8.52 -4.33 -20.41
C MET A 463 -8.55 -5.57 -21.31
N LYS A 464 -7.86 -6.66 -20.93
CA LYS A 464 -7.98 -7.95 -21.63
C LYS A 464 -9.37 -8.53 -21.50
N HIS A 465 -9.91 -8.59 -20.28
CA HIS A 465 -11.26 -9.11 -20.04
C HIS A 465 -12.30 -8.31 -20.82
N PHE A 466 -12.17 -6.99 -20.84
CA PHE A 466 -12.99 -6.09 -21.64
C PHE A 466 -12.88 -6.43 -23.14
N ALA A 467 -11.66 -6.55 -23.69
CA ALA A 467 -11.46 -6.84 -25.10
C ALA A 467 -12.00 -8.24 -25.51
N GLU A 468 -11.95 -9.22 -24.62
CA GLU A 468 -12.46 -10.57 -24.85
C GLU A 468 -14.00 -10.60 -24.85
N THR A 469 -14.64 -9.91 -23.90
CA THR A 469 -16.08 -10.04 -23.64
C THR A 469 -16.97 -8.99 -24.32
N SER A 470 -16.41 -7.84 -24.70
CA SER A 470 -17.20 -6.71 -25.22
C SER A 470 -17.60 -6.86 -26.69
N ASP A 471 -18.40 -5.92 -27.21
CA ASP A 471 -18.71 -5.85 -28.64
C ASP A 471 -17.45 -5.56 -29.48
N ILE A 472 -17.24 -6.33 -30.54
CA ILE A 472 -15.99 -6.28 -31.30
C ILE A 472 -15.78 -4.96 -32.05
N ARG A 473 -16.85 -4.28 -32.45
CA ARG A 473 -16.76 -2.96 -33.11
C ARG A 473 -16.36 -1.90 -32.10
N LEU A 474 -16.87 -1.98 -30.87
CA LEU A 474 -16.46 -1.10 -29.78
C LEU A 474 -14.97 -1.28 -29.47
N VAL A 475 -14.51 -2.52 -29.31
CA VAL A 475 -13.10 -2.83 -29.08
C VAL A 475 -12.22 -2.33 -30.24
N ALA A 476 -12.66 -2.51 -31.49
CA ALA A 476 -11.93 -2.02 -32.66
C ALA A 476 -11.82 -0.48 -32.70
N ILE A 477 -12.91 0.24 -32.43
CA ILE A 477 -12.91 1.71 -32.36
C ILE A 477 -11.95 2.20 -31.27
N LEU A 478 -11.96 1.53 -30.12
CA LEU A 478 -11.07 1.85 -29.00
C LEU A 478 -9.61 1.59 -29.35
N MET A 479 -9.31 0.42 -29.91
CA MET A 479 -7.95 0.04 -30.29
C MET A 479 -7.38 0.91 -31.39
N LEU A 480 -8.18 1.39 -32.35
CA LEU A 480 -7.71 2.34 -33.36
C LEU A 480 -7.22 3.66 -32.74
N ARG A 481 -7.68 4.02 -31.54
CA ARG A 481 -7.25 5.23 -30.81
C ARG A 481 -6.05 4.98 -29.88
N PHE A 482 -5.66 3.73 -29.67
CA PHE A 482 -4.45 3.38 -28.92
C PHE A 482 -3.25 3.32 -29.85
N ASN A 483 -2.03 3.50 -29.31
CA ASN A 483 -0.81 3.25 -30.07
C ASN A 483 -0.58 1.73 -30.28
N ALA A 484 0.25 1.36 -31.26
CA ALA A 484 0.49 -0.03 -31.63
C ALA A 484 1.02 -0.88 -30.46
N VAL A 485 1.84 -0.30 -29.58
CA VAL A 485 2.40 -0.98 -28.40
C VAL A 485 1.28 -1.36 -27.42
N ASN A 486 0.35 -0.45 -27.16
CA ASN A 486 -0.78 -0.67 -26.26
C ASN A 486 -1.77 -1.68 -26.85
N CYS A 487 -2.03 -1.60 -28.16
CA CYS A 487 -2.81 -2.61 -28.87
C CYS A 487 -2.20 -4.01 -28.72
N ALA A 488 -0.88 -4.13 -28.89
CA ALA A 488 -0.16 -5.39 -28.74
C ALA A 488 -0.23 -5.94 -27.29
N LEU A 489 -0.15 -5.06 -26.28
CA LEU A 489 -0.25 -5.47 -24.88
C LEU A 489 -1.62 -6.07 -24.54
N ILE A 490 -2.70 -5.48 -25.04
CA ILE A 490 -4.07 -5.97 -24.83
C ILE A 490 -4.29 -7.28 -25.60
N THR A 491 -3.89 -7.32 -26.87
CA THR A 491 -4.23 -8.42 -27.78
C THR A 491 -3.40 -9.68 -27.57
N LYS A 492 -2.17 -9.58 -27.05
CA LYS A 492 -1.26 -10.71 -26.82
C LYS A 492 -1.90 -11.89 -26.06
N HIS A 493 -2.89 -11.60 -25.23
CA HIS A 493 -3.54 -12.58 -24.36
C HIS A 493 -4.95 -13.00 -24.83
N LEU A 494 -5.49 -12.37 -25.86
CA LEU A 494 -6.79 -12.75 -26.43
C LEU A 494 -6.64 -14.03 -27.26
N SER A 495 -7.73 -14.76 -27.43
CA SER A 495 -7.73 -15.91 -28.35
C SER A 495 -7.39 -15.47 -29.78
N GLN A 496 -6.73 -16.34 -30.55
CA GLN A 496 -6.32 -16.03 -31.92
C GLN A 496 -7.53 -15.63 -32.79
N GLU A 497 -8.65 -16.33 -32.67
CA GLU A 497 -9.90 -16.00 -33.36
C GLU A 497 -10.39 -14.59 -33.02
N ARG A 498 -10.33 -14.20 -31.74
CA ARG A 498 -10.74 -12.88 -31.29
C ARG A 498 -9.82 -11.78 -31.81
N GLN A 499 -8.50 -12.01 -31.80
CA GLN A 499 -7.54 -11.08 -32.41
C GLN A 499 -7.84 -10.86 -33.90
N ASP A 500 -8.04 -11.93 -34.66
CA ASP A 500 -8.31 -11.85 -36.10
C ASP A 500 -9.61 -11.06 -36.37
N ALA A 501 -10.67 -11.34 -35.61
CA ALA A 501 -11.95 -10.66 -35.75
C ALA A 501 -11.88 -9.16 -35.33
N ILE A 502 -11.07 -8.81 -34.34
CA ILE A 502 -10.80 -7.41 -33.97
C ILE A 502 -10.03 -6.73 -35.12
N CYS A 503 -9.00 -7.38 -35.66
CA CYS A 503 -8.22 -6.85 -36.79
C CYS A 503 -9.11 -6.56 -38.00
N GLU A 504 -9.99 -7.49 -38.34
CA GLU A 504 -10.96 -7.35 -39.43
C GLU A 504 -11.97 -6.21 -39.14
N ALA A 505 -12.47 -6.12 -37.91
CA ALA A 505 -13.34 -5.02 -37.49
C ALA A 505 -12.63 -3.65 -37.56
N MET A 506 -11.34 -3.58 -37.21
CA MET A 506 -10.52 -2.37 -37.35
C MET A 506 -10.36 -1.98 -38.83
N LEU A 507 -10.03 -2.93 -39.71
CA LEU A 507 -9.94 -2.70 -41.16
C LEU A 507 -11.27 -2.23 -41.75
N ASN A 508 -12.38 -2.88 -41.37
CA ASN A 508 -13.72 -2.50 -41.81
C ASN A 508 -14.12 -1.12 -41.29
N THR A 509 -13.74 -0.76 -40.07
CA THR A 509 -13.97 0.57 -39.49
C THR A 509 -13.16 1.64 -40.23
N LEU A 510 -11.89 1.35 -40.52
CA LEU A 510 -11.02 2.21 -41.32
C LEU A 510 -11.54 2.37 -42.77
N ALA A 511 -12.11 1.32 -43.36
CA ALA A 511 -12.66 1.32 -44.71
C ALA A 511 -14.04 2.01 -44.81
N SER A 512 -14.84 1.97 -43.75
CA SER A 512 -16.19 2.56 -43.70
C SER A 512 -16.21 4.05 -43.33
N GLY A 513 -15.14 4.56 -42.73
CA GLY A 513 -14.88 6.00 -42.55
C GLY A 513 -15.57 6.64 -41.34
N PRO A 514 -14.79 7.43 -40.58
CA PRO A 514 -15.01 8.86 -40.50
C PRO A 514 -13.72 9.63 -40.81
N SER A 515 -13.82 10.75 -41.56
CA SER A 515 -12.77 11.69 -42.02
C SER A 515 -11.35 11.15 -42.31
N ARG A 516 -10.82 11.50 -43.48
CA ARG A 516 -9.42 11.21 -43.89
C ARG A 516 -8.37 11.58 -42.83
N GLU A 517 -8.67 12.55 -41.96
CA GLU A 517 -7.84 12.96 -40.82
C GLU A 517 -7.74 11.89 -39.71
N LEU A 518 -8.85 11.26 -39.30
CA LEU A 518 -8.81 10.19 -38.30
C LEU A 518 -8.05 8.98 -38.85
N PHE A 519 -8.18 8.73 -40.16
CA PHE A 519 -7.47 7.65 -40.84
C PHE A 519 -5.94 7.84 -40.85
N GLU A 520 -5.45 9.04 -41.13
CA GLU A 520 -4.00 9.36 -41.10
C GLU A 520 -3.42 9.34 -39.69
N VAL A 521 -4.21 9.68 -38.67
CA VAL A 521 -3.79 9.66 -37.26
C VAL A 521 -3.76 8.23 -36.71
N TYR A 522 -4.74 7.39 -37.06
CA TYR A 522 -4.90 6.08 -36.45
C TYR A 522 -4.21 4.94 -37.22
N SER A 523 -3.91 5.10 -38.51
CA SER A 523 -3.22 4.05 -39.27
C SER A 523 -1.83 3.75 -38.72
N GLU A 524 -1.13 4.75 -38.16
CA GLU A 524 0.18 4.62 -37.49
C GLU A 524 0.20 3.61 -36.35
N HIS A 525 -0.97 3.32 -35.77
CA HIS A 525 -1.09 2.54 -34.56
C HIS A 525 -1.66 1.14 -34.76
N PHE A 526 -1.82 0.75 -36.02
CA PHE A 526 -2.39 -0.54 -36.36
C PHE A 526 -1.43 -1.68 -35.98
N PRO A 527 -1.90 -2.76 -35.31
CA PRO A 527 -1.05 -3.87 -34.89
C PRO A 527 -0.63 -4.74 -36.09
N MET A 528 0.55 -4.47 -36.65
CA MET A 528 1.04 -5.10 -37.90
C MET A 528 1.11 -6.62 -37.83
N PHE A 529 1.40 -7.21 -36.66
CA PHE A 529 1.46 -8.67 -36.50
C PHE A 529 0.10 -9.36 -36.68
N MET A 530 -1.01 -8.68 -36.31
CA MET A 530 -2.37 -9.21 -36.50
C MET A 530 -2.75 -9.17 -37.97
N LEU A 531 -2.38 -8.09 -38.66
CA LEU A 531 -2.54 -7.96 -40.10
C LEU A 531 -1.75 -9.03 -40.86
N ALA A 532 -0.48 -9.27 -40.49
CA ALA A 532 0.34 -10.32 -41.08
C ALA A 532 -0.34 -11.69 -41.02
N ARG A 533 -0.85 -12.06 -39.83
CA ARG A 533 -1.58 -13.31 -39.63
C ARG A 533 -2.85 -13.40 -40.46
N LEU A 534 -3.60 -12.31 -40.57
CA LEU A 534 -4.81 -12.27 -41.39
C LEU A 534 -4.47 -12.52 -42.87
N LEU A 535 -3.41 -11.90 -43.39
CA LEU A 535 -2.92 -12.08 -44.76
C LEU A 535 -2.42 -13.50 -45.04
N GLU A 536 -1.86 -14.18 -44.04
CA GLU A 536 -1.44 -15.57 -44.17
C GLU A 536 -2.61 -16.55 -44.22
N ARG A 537 -3.70 -16.24 -43.51
CA ARG A 537 -4.88 -17.12 -43.40
C ARG A 537 -5.83 -16.98 -44.57
N ASP A 538 -6.01 -15.75 -45.07
CA ASP A 538 -6.99 -15.44 -46.11
C ASP A 538 -6.32 -14.72 -47.29
N THR A 539 -6.01 -15.47 -48.33
CA THR A 539 -5.41 -14.96 -49.57
C THR A 539 -6.34 -14.02 -50.34
N THR A 540 -7.63 -13.95 -50.00
CA THR A 540 -8.60 -13.03 -50.62
C THR A 540 -8.65 -11.66 -49.95
N SER A 541 -8.25 -11.58 -48.66
CA SER A 541 -8.33 -10.37 -47.83
C SER A 541 -7.29 -9.28 -48.17
N GLY A 542 -6.30 -9.60 -49.01
CA GLY A 542 -5.31 -8.64 -49.51
C GLY A 542 -3.97 -9.30 -49.80
N ASP A 543 -3.26 -8.82 -50.82
CA ASP A 543 -1.87 -9.19 -51.07
C ASP A 543 -0.95 -8.12 -50.46
N ILE A 544 0.20 -8.50 -49.89
CA ILE A 544 1.19 -7.55 -49.35
C ILE A 544 1.61 -6.52 -50.42
N LEU A 545 1.60 -6.90 -51.70
CA LEU A 545 1.82 -6.00 -52.83
C LEU A 545 0.71 -4.95 -52.96
N ARG A 546 -0.55 -5.31 -52.75
CA ARG A 546 -1.68 -4.35 -52.74
C ARG A 546 -1.61 -3.43 -51.53
N ILE A 547 -1.28 -3.96 -50.35
CA ILE A 547 -1.16 -3.17 -49.11
C ILE A 547 0.01 -2.20 -49.20
N SER A 548 1.16 -2.62 -49.72
CA SER A 548 2.32 -1.75 -49.92
C SER A 548 2.10 -0.66 -50.98
N GLN A 549 1.20 -0.89 -51.95
CA GLN A 549 0.77 0.11 -52.93
C GLN A 549 -0.37 1.00 -52.40
N SER A 550 -1.03 0.60 -51.31
CA SER A 550 -2.12 1.35 -50.71
C SER A 550 -1.57 2.56 -49.94
N LYS A 551 -2.21 3.72 -50.12
CA LYS A 551 -1.90 4.96 -49.37
C LYS A 551 -2.04 4.90 -47.83
N PRO A 552 -2.82 4.00 -47.20
CA PRO A 552 -3.03 3.98 -45.76
C PRO A 552 -1.82 3.75 -44.87
N PHE A 553 -0.86 2.94 -45.33
CA PHE A 553 0.23 2.48 -44.49
C PHE A 553 1.53 3.18 -44.88
N LYS A 554 2.22 3.72 -43.88
CA LYS A 554 3.52 4.35 -44.07
C LYS A 554 4.57 3.29 -44.42
N PRO A 555 5.65 3.65 -45.15
CA PRO A 555 6.70 2.70 -45.51
C PRO A 555 7.25 1.90 -44.31
N VAL A 556 7.46 2.54 -43.17
CA VAL A 556 7.95 1.88 -41.93
C VAL A 556 7.01 0.75 -41.46
N GLN A 557 5.70 0.93 -41.61
CA GLN A 557 4.70 -0.05 -41.22
C GLN A 557 4.65 -1.22 -42.19
N ILE A 558 4.86 -0.95 -43.47
CA ILE A 558 5.03 -2.00 -44.48
C ILE A 558 6.29 -2.82 -44.18
N ASP A 559 7.37 -2.20 -43.74
CA ASP A 559 8.61 -2.89 -43.36
C ASP A 559 8.38 -3.77 -42.13
N GLU A 560 7.66 -3.26 -41.13
CA GLU A 560 7.27 -4.00 -39.94
C GLU A 560 6.33 -5.19 -40.28
N LEU A 561 5.28 -4.96 -41.05
CA LEU A 561 4.36 -5.98 -41.56
C LEU A 561 5.12 -7.08 -42.33
N SER A 562 6.06 -6.66 -43.18
CA SER A 562 6.90 -7.56 -43.97
C SER A 562 7.71 -8.53 -43.09
N ASN A 563 8.25 -8.04 -41.97
CA ASN A 563 9.02 -8.85 -41.03
C ASN A 563 8.15 -9.84 -40.23
N TYR A 564 6.89 -9.50 -39.97
CA TYR A 564 5.94 -10.38 -39.28
C TYR A 564 5.45 -11.54 -40.15
N LEU A 565 5.33 -11.35 -41.46
CA LEU A 565 4.90 -12.39 -42.39
C LEU A 565 5.85 -13.60 -42.39
N SER A 566 5.28 -14.81 -42.47
CA SER A 566 5.98 -16.08 -42.37
C SER A 566 6.92 -16.33 -43.55
N VAL A 567 7.86 -17.24 -43.33
CA VAL A 567 8.85 -17.65 -44.34
C VAL A 567 8.13 -18.28 -45.54
N ASP A 568 7.13 -19.12 -45.29
CA ASP A 568 6.31 -19.77 -46.31
C ASP A 568 5.49 -18.76 -47.11
N TYR A 569 4.94 -17.72 -46.46
CA TYR A 569 4.26 -16.64 -47.16
C TYR A 569 5.18 -15.96 -48.17
N TRP A 570 6.39 -15.58 -47.75
CA TRP A 570 7.38 -14.96 -48.63
C TRP A 570 7.81 -15.88 -49.78
N ALA A 571 8.01 -17.18 -49.51
CA ALA A 571 8.30 -18.14 -50.57
C ALA A 571 7.17 -18.19 -51.61
N ASN A 572 5.91 -18.25 -51.16
CA ASN A 572 4.74 -18.20 -52.03
C ASN A 572 4.65 -16.89 -52.82
N GLN A 573 5.03 -15.75 -52.23
CA GLN A 573 5.07 -14.46 -52.93
C GLN A 573 6.06 -14.47 -54.10
N PHE A 574 7.26 -15.02 -53.91
CA PHE A 574 8.23 -15.17 -55.01
C PHE A 574 7.80 -16.17 -56.08
N LEU A 575 6.97 -17.16 -55.73
CA LEU A 575 6.44 -18.14 -56.70
C LEU A 575 5.27 -17.58 -57.52
N ASN A 576 4.44 -16.73 -56.90
CA ASN A 576 3.19 -16.25 -57.49
C ASN A 576 3.28 -14.84 -58.11
N ASN A 577 4.31 -14.06 -57.78
CA ASN A 577 4.48 -12.69 -58.24
C ASN A 577 5.83 -12.45 -58.95
N PRO A 578 5.92 -11.47 -59.87
CA PRO A 578 7.18 -11.08 -60.51
C PRO A 578 8.26 -10.68 -59.48
N THR A 579 9.46 -11.24 -59.63
CA THR A 579 10.57 -11.07 -58.66
C THR A 579 10.92 -9.60 -58.42
N ASP A 580 10.81 -8.75 -59.44
CA ASP A 580 11.06 -7.31 -59.38
C ASP A 580 10.07 -6.54 -58.49
N GLN A 581 8.85 -7.05 -58.29
CA GLN A 581 7.86 -6.44 -57.39
C GLN A 581 8.07 -6.85 -55.92
N VAL A 582 8.58 -8.07 -55.70
CA VAL A 582 8.78 -8.64 -54.36
C VAL A 582 10.09 -8.17 -53.75
N ILE A 583 11.14 -7.99 -54.57
CA ILE A 583 12.49 -7.64 -54.10
C ILE A 583 12.55 -6.36 -53.25
N PRO A 584 11.91 -5.24 -53.61
CA PRO A 584 11.97 -4.02 -52.81
C PRO A 584 11.48 -4.22 -51.37
N LEU A 585 10.46 -5.08 -51.18
CA LEU A 585 9.95 -5.44 -49.85
C LEU A 585 10.84 -6.48 -49.17
N PHE A 586 11.32 -7.48 -49.92
CA PHE A 586 12.22 -8.50 -49.41
C PHE A 586 13.54 -7.92 -48.87
N THR A 587 14.11 -6.90 -49.52
CA THR A 587 15.34 -6.24 -49.05
C THR A 587 15.20 -5.53 -47.72
N LYS A 588 13.97 -5.29 -47.26
CA LYS A 588 13.66 -4.64 -45.97
C LYS A 588 13.50 -5.64 -44.81
N LEU A 589 13.53 -6.94 -45.11
CA LEU A 589 13.49 -7.99 -44.10
C LEU A 589 14.82 -8.09 -43.34
N SER A 590 14.77 -8.62 -42.11
CA SER A 590 15.98 -8.95 -41.37
C SER A 590 16.85 -9.99 -42.10
N THR A 591 18.15 -9.96 -41.83
CA THR A 591 19.12 -10.89 -42.43
C THR A 591 18.79 -12.35 -42.11
N GLU A 592 18.36 -12.64 -40.89
CA GLU A 592 17.93 -13.98 -40.48
C GLU A 592 16.71 -14.44 -41.26
N LYS A 593 15.70 -13.56 -41.39
CA LYS A 593 14.45 -13.87 -42.10
C LYS A 593 14.72 -14.15 -43.58
N ARG A 594 15.55 -13.32 -44.23
CA ARG A 594 15.97 -13.53 -45.62
C ARG A 594 16.66 -14.87 -45.80
N LYS A 595 17.57 -15.27 -44.90
CA LYS A 595 18.23 -16.58 -44.95
C LYS A 595 17.24 -17.74 -44.84
N SER A 596 16.33 -17.69 -43.87
CA SER A 596 15.30 -18.72 -43.71
C SER A 596 14.42 -18.84 -44.95
N ILE A 597 14.09 -17.72 -45.60
CA ILE A 597 13.35 -17.74 -46.88
C ILE A 597 14.21 -18.39 -47.98
N GLY A 598 15.51 -18.07 -48.01
CA GLY A 598 16.47 -18.65 -48.94
C GLY A 598 16.59 -20.17 -48.83
N GLU A 599 16.47 -20.72 -47.63
CA GLU A 599 16.53 -22.16 -47.34
C GLU A 599 15.34 -22.94 -47.94
N LEU A 600 14.19 -22.28 -48.17
CA LEU A 600 13.01 -22.90 -48.79
C LEU A 600 13.14 -23.04 -50.32
N PHE A 601 14.06 -22.30 -50.95
CA PHE A 601 14.23 -22.34 -52.39
C PHE A 601 15.23 -23.41 -52.82
N ILE A 602 14.89 -24.13 -53.90
CA ILE A 602 15.90 -24.87 -54.65
C ILE A 602 16.96 -23.90 -55.20
N TYR A 603 18.20 -24.37 -55.36
CA TYR A 603 19.33 -23.52 -55.72
C TYR A 603 19.10 -22.64 -56.97
N THR A 604 18.43 -23.15 -58.01
CA THR A 604 18.14 -22.36 -59.22
C THR A 604 17.20 -21.17 -58.94
N SER A 605 16.21 -21.36 -58.07
CA SER A 605 15.27 -20.29 -57.68
C SER A 605 15.97 -19.29 -56.76
N TRP A 606 16.74 -19.79 -55.79
CA TRP A 606 17.57 -18.97 -54.91
C TRP A 606 18.57 -18.13 -55.71
N GLU A 607 19.27 -18.72 -56.67
CA GLU A 607 20.28 -18.02 -57.50
C GLU A 607 19.63 -16.93 -58.34
N ASN A 608 18.44 -17.19 -58.90
CA ASN A 608 17.69 -16.18 -59.63
C ASN A 608 17.36 -14.96 -58.75
N ILE A 609 16.89 -15.18 -57.52
CA ILE A 609 16.63 -14.10 -56.56
C ILE A 609 17.93 -13.38 -56.19
N ALA A 610 18.99 -14.13 -55.86
CA ALA A 610 20.29 -13.58 -55.45
C ALA A 610 20.93 -12.67 -56.51
N LYS A 611 20.70 -12.93 -57.81
CA LYS A 611 21.19 -12.10 -58.93
C LYS A 611 20.59 -10.70 -58.95
N HIS A 612 19.35 -10.55 -58.45
CA HIS A 612 18.63 -9.29 -58.45
C HIS A 612 18.82 -8.49 -57.14
N LEU A 613 19.41 -9.09 -56.10
CA LEU A 613 19.79 -8.38 -54.87
C LEU A 613 21.07 -7.55 -55.10
N ASP A 614 21.17 -6.40 -54.42
CA ASP A 614 22.42 -5.64 -54.35
C ASP A 614 23.53 -6.42 -53.61
N SER A 615 24.77 -5.92 -53.64
CA SER A 615 25.92 -6.63 -53.05
C SER A 615 25.75 -6.94 -51.56
N THR A 616 25.11 -6.06 -50.80
CA THR A 616 24.96 -6.19 -49.35
C THR A 616 23.85 -7.19 -49.02
N ALA A 617 22.65 -6.98 -49.55
CA ALA A 617 21.51 -7.88 -49.34
C ALA A 617 21.81 -9.30 -49.88
N ARG A 618 22.59 -9.41 -50.96
CA ARG A 618 23.05 -10.69 -51.50
C ARG A 618 23.99 -11.41 -50.54
N LEU A 619 24.95 -10.72 -49.93
CA LEU A 619 25.86 -11.33 -48.94
C LEU A 619 25.10 -11.80 -47.70
N GLU A 620 24.09 -11.03 -47.29
CA GLU A 620 23.19 -11.39 -46.21
C GLU A 620 22.26 -12.56 -46.57
N PHE A 621 21.93 -12.75 -47.85
CA PHE A 621 21.10 -13.85 -48.32
C PHE A 621 21.87 -15.16 -48.57
N ILE A 622 23.21 -15.11 -48.60
CA ILE A 622 24.06 -16.29 -48.78
C ILE A 622 24.20 -17.05 -47.45
N ASP A 623 23.81 -18.31 -47.48
CA ASP A 623 24.17 -19.29 -46.47
C ASP A 623 25.52 -19.95 -46.83
N PHE A 624 26.54 -19.68 -46.02
CA PHE A 624 27.88 -20.25 -46.18
C PHE A 624 27.96 -21.74 -45.81
N ASP A 625 26.94 -22.29 -45.14
CA ASP A 625 26.83 -23.72 -44.85
C ASP A 625 26.38 -24.51 -46.10
N ASN A 626 25.52 -23.92 -46.93
CA ASN A 626 25.12 -24.46 -48.22
C ASN A 626 26.29 -24.43 -49.23
N ILE A 627 26.71 -25.61 -49.70
CA ILE A 627 27.85 -25.77 -50.63
C ILE A 627 27.64 -25.01 -51.94
N GLN A 628 26.42 -25.01 -52.48
CA GLN A 628 26.11 -24.38 -53.77
C GLN A 628 26.11 -22.86 -53.65
N GLN A 629 25.50 -22.32 -52.58
CA GLN A 629 25.51 -20.87 -52.32
C GLN A 629 26.92 -20.35 -52.00
N ARG A 630 27.73 -21.12 -51.26
CA ARG A 630 29.15 -20.83 -51.06
C ARG A 630 29.94 -20.88 -52.37
N GLY A 631 29.64 -21.84 -53.25
CA GLY A 631 30.20 -21.91 -54.59
C GLY A 631 29.88 -20.66 -55.43
N TYR A 632 28.63 -20.19 -55.37
CA TYR A 632 28.19 -18.94 -55.98
C TYR A 632 28.91 -17.71 -55.40
N TRP A 633 29.11 -17.67 -54.08
CA TRP A 633 29.91 -16.61 -53.45
C TRP A 633 31.36 -16.59 -53.96
N HIS A 634 32.00 -17.76 -54.06
CA HIS A 634 33.37 -17.85 -54.59
C HIS A 634 33.46 -17.46 -56.08
N SER A 635 32.44 -17.75 -56.89
CA SER A 635 32.43 -17.35 -58.30
C SER A 635 32.28 -15.84 -58.46
N LEU A 636 31.49 -15.18 -57.61
CA LEU A 636 31.35 -13.72 -57.57
C LEU A 636 32.61 -13.02 -57.04
N TYR A 637 33.14 -13.51 -55.92
CA TYR A 637 34.27 -12.91 -55.22
C TYR A 637 35.52 -13.77 -55.39
N ASN A 638 35.97 -13.90 -56.63
CA ASN A 638 37.05 -14.82 -57.01
C ASN A 638 38.48 -14.38 -56.61
N THR A 639 38.66 -13.20 -56.01
CA THR A 639 39.97 -12.69 -55.57
C THR A 639 39.93 -12.25 -54.10
N PRO A 640 41.04 -12.33 -53.35
CA PRO A 640 41.08 -11.87 -51.94
C PRO A 640 40.64 -10.42 -51.76
N GLN A 641 40.99 -9.53 -52.70
CA GLN A 641 40.56 -8.13 -52.68
C GLN A 641 39.04 -7.99 -52.79
N LYS A 642 38.40 -8.65 -53.76
CA LYS A 642 36.94 -8.63 -53.91
C LYS A 642 36.22 -9.22 -52.69
N LYS A 643 36.79 -10.27 -52.08
CA LYS A 643 36.29 -10.85 -50.83
C LYS A 643 36.41 -9.85 -49.68
N ALA A 644 37.54 -9.17 -49.55
CA ALA A 644 37.74 -8.14 -48.54
C ALA A 644 36.78 -6.95 -48.73
N ASP A 645 36.61 -6.47 -49.96
CA ASP A 645 35.69 -5.36 -50.26
C ASP A 645 34.23 -5.73 -49.97
N ALA A 646 33.83 -6.98 -50.25
CA ALA A 646 32.54 -7.50 -49.85
C ALA A 646 32.38 -7.57 -48.32
N ILE A 647 33.41 -8.02 -47.59
CA ILE A 647 33.34 -8.17 -46.13
C ILE A 647 33.28 -6.82 -45.41
N LYS A 648 33.86 -5.74 -45.99
CA LYS A 648 33.78 -4.39 -45.42
C LYS A 648 32.34 -3.90 -45.24
N THR A 649 31.42 -4.35 -46.07
CA THR A 649 30.03 -3.91 -46.07
C THR A 649 29.10 -4.81 -45.26
N VAL A 650 29.64 -5.86 -44.63
CA VAL A 650 28.85 -6.90 -43.96
C VAL A 650 29.07 -6.83 -42.45
N ASP A 651 27.99 -7.06 -41.70
CA ASP A 651 27.99 -7.11 -40.24
C ASP A 651 28.98 -8.15 -39.68
N ALA A 652 29.67 -7.79 -38.58
CA ALA A 652 30.70 -8.62 -37.95
C ALA A 652 30.18 -9.99 -37.48
N SER A 653 28.88 -10.15 -37.23
CA SER A 653 28.27 -11.44 -36.89
C SER A 653 28.48 -12.52 -37.95
N ILE A 654 28.67 -12.14 -39.23
CA ILE A 654 28.89 -13.09 -40.33
C ILE A 654 30.35 -13.60 -40.35
N TRP A 655 31.29 -12.84 -39.79
CA TRP A 655 32.72 -13.15 -39.86
C TRP A 655 33.09 -14.45 -39.15
N TYR A 656 32.40 -14.81 -38.06
CA TYR A 656 32.58 -16.09 -37.39
C TYR A 656 32.18 -17.28 -38.28
N LYS A 657 31.14 -17.14 -39.11
CA LYS A 657 30.76 -18.20 -40.07
C LYS A 657 31.81 -18.38 -41.15
N MET A 658 32.44 -17.30 -41.59
CA MET A 658 33.58 -17.35 -42.51
C MET A 658 34.77 -18.09 -41.87
N LEU A 659 35.01 -17.86 -40.58
CA LEU A 659 36.01 -18.60 -39.80
C LEU A 659 35.77 -20.11 -39.77
N LEU A 660 34.53 -20.58 -39.85
CA LEU A 660 34.24 -22.02 -39.85
C LEU A 660 34.34 -22.67 -41.24
N ARG A 661 34.30 -21.88 -42.32
CA ARG A 661 34.13 -22.41 -43.69
C ARG A 661 35.29 -22.11 -44.62
N PHE A 662 36.08 -21.08 -44.33
CA PHE A 662 37.22 -20.71 -45.16
C PHE A 662 38.51 -21.24 -44.56
N SER A 663 39.49 -21.50 -45.42
CA SER A 663 40.83 -21.93 -44.98
C SER A 663 41.57 -20.80 -44.26
N ASP A 664 42.57 -21.13 -43.43
CA ASP A 664 43.38 -20.10 -42.74
C ASP A 664 44.07 -19.19 -43.75
N ALA A 665 44.58 -19.77 -44.85
CA ALA A 665 45.22 -19.03 -45.93
C ALA A 665 44.26 -18.03 -46.59
N GLU A 666 43.02 -18.43 -46.81
CA GLU A 666 42.00 -17.57 -47.42
C GLU A 666 41.58 -16.43 -46.48
N ILE A 667 41.34 -16.72 -45.20
CA ILE A 667 41.01 -15.69 -44.19
C ILE A 667 42.19 -14.72 -44.03
N THR A 668 43.41 -15.23 -44.01
CA THR A 668 44.62 -14.40 -43.91
C THR A 668 44.75 -13.50 -45.14
N ALA A 669 44.55 -14.03 -46.34
CA ALA A 669 44.59 -13.24 -47.57
C ALA A 669 43.49 -12.18 -47.62
N ILE A 670 42.30 -12.47 -47.07
CA ILE A 670 41.22 -11.48 -46.91
C ILE A 670 41.63 -10.38 -45.94
N LEU A 671 42.10 -10.75 -44.74
CA LEU A 671 42.44 -9.81 -43.68
C LEU A 671 43.56 -8.85 -44.10
N LEU A 672 44.54 -9.31 -44.88
CA LEU A 672 45.59 -8.44 -45.44
C LEU A 672 45.08 -7.33 -46.36
N ASN A 673 43.90 -7.53 -46.99
CA ASN A 673 43.28 -6.54 -47.87
C ASN A 673 42.22 -5.69 -47.14
N LEU A 674 42.01 -5.92 -45.83
CA LEU A 674 41.13 -5.12 -44.98
C LEU A 674 41.92 -3.99 -44.28
N PRO A 675 41.29 -2.83 -44.03
CA PRO A 675 41.80 -1.81 -43.12
C PRO A 675 42.09 -2.36 -41.72
N ILE A 676 43.07 -1.77 -41.02
CA ILE A 676 43.53 -2.26 -39.71
C ILE A 676 42.40 -2.29 -38.68
N ASP A 677 41.52 -1.29 -38.65
CA ASP A 677 40.36 -1.22 -37.76
C ASP A 677 39.42 -2.43 -37.94
N LYS A 678 39.21 -2.86 -39.20
CA LYS A 678 38.42 -4.06 -39.51
C LYS A 678 39.15 -5.35 -39.18
N GLN A 679 40.48 -5.39 -39.34
CA GLN A 679 41.30 -6.50 -38.85
C GLN A 679 41.21 -6.61 -37.30
N VAL A 680 41.26 -5.48 -36.58
CA VAL A 680 41.12 -5.41 -35.12
C VAL A 680 39.78 -5.98 -34.68
N GLU A 681 38.69 -5.51 -35.31
CA GLU A 681 37.33 -5.99 -35.03
C GLU A 681 37.23 -7.51 -35.23
N PHE A 682 37.83 -8.05 -36.30
CA PHE A 682 37.82 -9.47 -36.60
C PHE A 682 38.62 -10.28 -35.57
N ILE A 683 39.84 -9.85 -35.23
CA ILE A 683 40.68 -10.55 -34.26
C ILE A 683 40.08 -10.51 -32.86
N LYS A 684 39.43 -9.41 -32.45
CA LYS A 684 38.68 -9.35 -31.18
C LYS A 684 37.52 -10.33 -31.15
N LEU A 685 36.76 -10.44 -32.25
CA LEU A 685 35.63 -11.36 -32.36
C LEU A 685 36.09 -12.82 -32.22
N ILE A 686 37.24 -13.16 -32.78
CA ILE A 686 37.74 -14.54 -32.80
C ILE A 686 38.77 -14.84 -31.72
N SER A 687 39.04 -13.93 -30.77
CA SER A 687 40.21 -14.01 -29.88
C SER A 687 40.25 -15.26 -29.00
N THR A 688 39.10 -15.91 -28.78
CA THR A 688 38.95 -17.16 -28.02
C THR A 688 38.92 -18.41 -28.91
N HIS A 689 38.91 -18.26 -30.23
CA HIS A 689 38.84 -19.38 -31.17
C HIS A 689 40.23 -20.00 -31.42
N SER A 690 40.29 -21.32 -31.54
CA SER A 690 41.57 -22.07 -31.71
C SER A 690 42.39 -21.62 -32.94
N ARG A 691 41.70 -21.21 -34.00
CA ARG A 691 42.31 -20.71 -35.25
C ARG A 691 42.87 -19.28 -35.16
N ALA A 692 42.55 -18.50 -34.11
CA ALA A 692 43.00 -17.11 -34.00
C ALA A 692 44.52 -16.98 -34.06
N ILE A 693 45.22 -17.91 -33.41
CA ILE A 693 46.69 -17.93 -33.40
C ILE A 693 47.24 -18.25 -34.78
N GLN A 694 46.66 -19.22 -35.49
CA GLN A 694 47.09 -19.61 -36.83
C GLN A 694 46.93 -18.45 -37.81
N ILE A 695 45.80 -17.74 -37.74
CA ILE A 695 45.52 -16.56 -38.55
C ILE A 695 46.50 -15.44 -38.20
N LEU A 696 46.67 -15.12 -36.91
CA LEU A 696 47.58 -14.06 -36.47
C LEU A 696 49.04 -14.36 -36.82
N SER A 697 49.47 -15.63 -36.72
CA SER A 697 50.81 -16.07 -37.13
C SER A 697 51.01 -15.98 -38.65
N SER A 698 49.98 -16.33 -39.42
CA SER A 698 50.02 -16.25 -40.89
C SER A 698 50.04 -14.79 -41.36
N LEU A 699 49.28 -13.90 -40.70
CA LEU A 699 49.34 -12.46 -40.91
C LEU A 699 50.74 -11.93 -40.60
N PHE A 700 51.32 -12.33 -39.47
CA PHE A 700 52.66 -11.93 -39.06
C PHE A 700 53.73 -12.36 -40.07
N GLY A 701 53.63 -13.59 -40.59
CA GLY A 701 54.55 -14.11 -41.61
C GLY A 701 54.43 -13.43 -42.98
N LEU A 702 53.24 -12.94 -43.34
CA LEU A 702 53.00 -12.25 -44.61
C LEU A 702 53.30 -10.74 -44.53
N SER A 703 53.01 -10.10 -43.40
CA SER A 703 53.29 -8.70 -43.15
C SER A 703 53.51 -8.44 -41.66
N GLU A 704 54.77 -8.51 -41.24
CA GLU A 704 55.17 -8.20 -39.86
C GLU A 704 54.73 -6.78 -39.48
N TYR A 705 55.01 -5.78 -40.32
CA TYR A 705 54.65 -4.38 -40.06
C TYR A 705 53.14 -4.18 -39.86
N SER A 706 52.29 -4.71 -40.75
CA SER A 706 50.83 -4.58 -40.63
C SER A 706 50.30 -5.27 -39.38
N THR A 707 50.83 -6.45 -39.07
CA THR A 707 50.40 -7.24 -37.91
C THR A 707 50.81 -6.60 -36.59
N LEU A 708 52.01 -6.00 -36.53
CA LEU A 708 52.44 -5.24 -35.36
C LEU A 708 51.55 -4.02 -35.10
N LYS A 709 51.12 -3.33 -36.16
CA LYS A 709 50.18 -2.20 -36.06
C LYS A 709 48.79 -2.65 -35.60
N LEU A 710 48.28 -3.75 -36.17
CA LEU A 710 47.05 -4.40 -35.72
C LEU A 710 47.08 -4.70 -34.21
N ILE A 711 48.18 -5.27 -33.69
CA ILE A 711 48.32 -5.59 -32.27
C ILE A 711 48.29 -4.34 -31.38
N ASP A 712 48.88 -3.23 -31.83
CA ASP A 712 48.81 -1.96 -31.09
C ASP A 712 47.37 -1.42 -31.00
N GLU A 713 46.54 -1.70 -31.99
CA GLU A 713 45.15 -1.25 -32.06
C GLU A 713 44.14 -2.25 -31.45
N LEU A 714 44.58 -3.43 -30.97
CA LEU A 714 43.72 -4.41 -30.28
C LEU A 714 43.15 -3.90 -28.95
N GLY A 715 43.66 -2.79 -28.41
CA GLY A 715 43.06 -2.12 -27.25
C GLY A 715 43.29 -2.84 -25.92
N TYR A 716 44.42 -3.53 -25.76
CA TYR A 716 44.87 -4.08 -24.48
C TYR A 716 44.95 -2.98 -23.41
N THR A 717 44.44 -3.26 -22.21
CA THR A 717 44.49 -2.37 -21.04
C THR A 717 45.93 -2.05 -20.64
N GLU A 718 46.83 -3.04 -20.69
CA GLU A 718 48.25 -2.86 -20.42
C GLU A 718 49.09 -2.86 -21.71
N LYS A 719 49.87 -1.79 -21.92
CA LYS A 719 50.85 -1.71 -23.02
C LYS A 719 51.88 -2.87 -22.99
N LYS A 720 52.09 -3.46 -21.81
CA LYS A 720 52.99 -4.61 -21.61
C LYS A 720 52.46 -5.86 -22.32
N THR A 721 51.15 -6.11 -22.26
CA THR A 721 50.50 -7.26 -22.91
C THR A 721 50.65 -7.23 -24.43
N ALA A 722 50.45 -6.06 -25.06
CA ALA A 722 50.70 -5.88 -26.49
C ALA A 722 52.19 -6.14 -26.84
N LYS A 723 53.13 -5.64 -26.03
CA LYS A 723 54.57 -5.88 -26.22
C LYS A 723 54.93 -7.35 -26.08
N GLU A 724 54.31 -8.06 -25.13
CA GLU A 724 54.50 -9.49 -24.92
C GLU A 724 53.95 -10.32 -26.10
N LEU A 725 52.76 -10.01 -26.59
CA LEU A 725 52.17 -10.66 -27.76
C LEU A 725 53.07 -10.51 -29.00
N LYS A 726 53.59 -9.31 -29.25
CA LYS A 726 54.55 -9.04 -30.33
C LYS A 726 55.80 -9.91 -30.20
N SER A 727 56.38 -9.97 -29.00
CA SER A 727 57.56 -10.79 -28.71
C SER A 727 57.28 -12.28 -28.96
N LEU A 728 56.12 -12.79 -28.53
CA LEU A 728 55.75 -14.19 -28.68
C LEU A 728 55.50 -14.55 -30.16
N LEU A 729 54.90 -13.65 -30.95
CA LEU A 729 54.73 -13.85 -32.40
C LEU A 729 56.08 -13.86 -33.14
N SER A 730 57.02 -12.98 -32.80
CA SER A 730 58.38 -13.03 -33.37
C SER A 730 59.09 -14.35 -33.03
N GLN A 731 58.88 -14.88 -31.81
CA GLN A 731 59.47 -16.15 -31.36
C GLN A 731 58.90 -17.38 -32.07
N LEU A 732 57.64 -17.35 -32.52
CA LEU A 732 57.01 -18.48 -33.22
C LEU A 732 57.76 -18.91 -34.48
N ASN A 733 58.44 -17.98 -35.15
CA ASN A 733 59.20 -18.26 -36.38
C ASN A 733 60.64 -18.74 -36.13
N THR A 734 61.17 -18.60 -34.91
CA THR A 734 62.58 -18.88 -34.59
C THR A 734 62.79 -20.06 -33.66
N VAL A 735 61.73 -20.56 -33.02
CA VAL A 735 61.81 -21.53 -31.93
C VAL A 735 61.68 -22.97 -32.45
N PRO A 736 62.45 -23.94 -31.93
CA PRO A 736 62.32 -25.36 -32.29
C PRO A 736 60.90 -25.89 -32.10
N THR A 737 60.48 -26.80 -32.97
CA THR A 737 59.12 -27.39 -33.01
C THR A 737 58.62 -27.94 -31.68
N SER A 738 59.52 -28.41 -30.80
CA SER A 738 59.19 -28.93 -29.47
C SER A 738 58.59 -27.88 -28.52
N ASN A 739 58.87 -26.59 -28.73
CA ASN A 739 58.46 -25.50 -27.83
C ASN A 739 57.34 -24.62 -28.42
N ILE A 740 56.90 -24.88 -29.66
CA ILE A 740 55.87 -24.10 -30.36
C ILE A 740 54.53 -24.16 -29.63
N ASN A 741 54.17 -25.31 -29.07
CA ASN A 741 52.88 -25.46 -28.37
C ASN A 741 52.79 -24.56 -27.13
N THR A 742 53.87 -24.47 -26.36
CA THR A 742 53.94 -23.58 -25.18
C THR A 742 53.83 -22.10 -25.57
N LEU A 743 54.40 -21.69 -26.70
CA LEU A 743 54.25 -20.33 -27.21
C LEU A 743 52.81 -20.05 -27.67
N LYS A 744 52.20 -21.01 -28.36
CA LYS A 744 50.79 -20.91 -28.77
C LYS A 744 49.88 -20.79 -27.55
N GLU A 745 50.07 -21.59 -26.50
CA GLU A 745 49.29 -21.50 -25.26
C GLU A 745 49.38 -20.12 -24.60
N LYS A 746 50.59 -19.52 -24.56
CA LYS A 746 50.77 -18.15 -24.04
C LYS A 746 50.07 -17.10 -24.91
N ILE A 747 50.12 -17.24 -26.23
CA ILE A 747 49.41 -16.36 -27.15
C ILE A 747 47.89 -16.51 -26.98
N THR A 748 47.38 -17.74 -26.82
CA THR A 748 45.95 -17.98 -26.52
C THR A 748 45.54 -17.25 -25.25
N PHE A 749 46.36 -17.36 -24.20
CA PHE A 749 46.10 -16.72 -22.92
C PHE A 749 45.97 -15.19 -23.07
N ILE A 750 46.95 -14.57 -23.76
CA ILE A 750 46.94 -13.12 -24.03
C ILE A 750 45.76 -12.70 -24.94
N LEU A 751 45.39 -13.50 -25.93
CA LEU A 751 44.20 -13.22 -26.75
C LEU A 751 42.88 -13.38 -25.95
N GLY A 752 42.86 -14.24 -24.93
CA GLY A 752 41.74 -14.40 -24.00
C GLY A 752 41.49 -13.18 -23.12
N GLU A 753 42.54 -12.42 -22.76
CA GLU A 753 42.43 -11.17 -21.98
C GLU A 753 41.63 -10.08 -22.72
N LEU A 754 41.52 -10.14 -24.05
CA LEU A 754 40.69 -9.20 -24.83
C LEU A 754 39.18 -9.32 -24.53
N ASN A 755 38.73 -10.39 -23.88
CA ASN A 755 37.31 -10.67 -23.59
C ASN A 755 37.13 -11.21 -22.14
N GLN A 756 37.75 -10.55 -21.16
CA GLN A 756 37.80 -10.94 -19.73
C GLN A 756 36.42 -11.30 -19.10
N ALA A 757 35.33 -10.67 -19.54
CA ALA A 757 33.98 -10.93 -19.03
C ALA A 757 33.38 -12.27 -19.51
N ASN A 758 33.69 -12.70 -20.74
CA ASN A 758 33.11 -13.90 -21.35
C ASN A 758 33.84 -15.19 -20.95
N PHE A 759 35.16 -15.12 -20.73
CA PHE A 759 35.94 -16.28 -20.26
C PHE A 759 35.51 -16.70 -18.84
N ASN A 760 35.35 -15.73 -17.94
CA ASN A 760 34.90 -15.99 -16.57
C ASN A 760 33.43 -16.45 -16.52
N ALA A 761 32.55 -15.89 -17.36
CA ALA A 761 31.15 -16.34 -17.46
C ALA A 761 31.01 -17.74 -18.09
N SER A 762 31.82 -18.09 -19.09
CA SER A 762 31.74 -19.41 -19.75
C SER A 762 32.26 -20.53 -18.86
N VAL A 763 33.30 -20.28 -18.05
CA VAL A 763 33.81 -21.26 -17.09
C VAL A 763 32.76 -21.56 -16.01
N ILE A 764 32.11 -20.53 -15.47
CA ILE A 764 31.03 -20.68 -14.48
C ILE A 764 29.80 -21.38 -15.09
N GLN A 765 29.37 -20.99 -16.30
CA GLN A 765 28.25 -21.64 -16.99
C GLN A 765 28.55 -23.08 -17.40
N HIS A 766 29.79 -23.39 -17.79
CA HIS A 766 30.20 -24.75 -18.13
C HIS A 766 30.22 -25.64 -16.89
N SER A 767 30.80 -25.17 -15.78
CA SER A 767 30.77 -25.88 -14.50
C SER A 767 29.34 -26.09 -14.00
N PHE A 768 28.47 -25.08 -14.10
CA PHE A 768 27.07 -25.19 -13.72
C PHE A 768 26.31 -26.18 -14.61
N ARG A 769 26.42 -26.09 -15.94
CA ARG A 769 25.77 -27.02 -16.89
C ARG A 769 26.26 -28.45 -16.73
N SER A 770 27.57 -28.66 -16.54
CA SER A 770 28.13 -29.99 -16.27
C SER A 770 27.67 -30.54 -14.92
N HIS A 771 27.42 -29.69 -13.92
CA HIS A 771 26.81 -30.11 -12.65
C HIS A 771 25.33 -30.47 -12.84
N THR A 772 24.52 -29.61 -13.49
CA THR A 772 23.11 -29.87 -13.75
C THR A 772 22.89 -31.10 -14.64
N GLN A 773 23.75 -31.32 -15.64
CA GLN A 773 23.71 -32.50 -16.50
C GLN A 773 24.10 -33.75 -15.71
N ARG A 774 25.14 -33.71 -14.87
CA ARG A 774 25.49 -34.81 -13.94
C ARG A 774 24.39 -35.12 -12.93
N VAL A 775 23.60 -34.13 -12.54
CA VAL A 775 22.43 -34.27 -11.65
C VAL A 775 21.24 -34.88 -12.40
N LYS A 776 21.01 -34.50 -13.66
CA LYS A 776 19.97 -35.09 -14.53
C LYS A 776 20.28 -36.52 -14.99
N ASP A 777 21.55 -36.81 -15.30
CA ASP A 777 21.99 -38.12 -15.79
C ASP A 777 22.05 -39.19 -14.68
N LYS A 778 22.14 -38.77 -13.40
CA LYS A 778 22.15 -39.67 -12.23
C LYS A 778 20.75 -39.80 -11.64
N GLN A 779 19.85 -40.49 -12.36
CA GLN A 779 18.53 -40.98 -11.93
C GLN A 779 18.16 -40.65 -10.47
N LEU A 780 17.65 -39.43 -10.24
CA LEU A 780 17.20 -38.99 -8.92
C LEU A 780 15.75 -39.45 -8.72
N GLU A 781 15.47 -40.09 -7.59
CA GLU A 781 14.10 -40.43 -7.22
C GLU A 781 13.40 -39.19 -6.65
N VAL A 782 12.24 -38.86 -7.20
CA VAL A 782 11.37 -37.77 -6.71
C VAL A 782 10.53 -38.32 -5.56
N GLN A 783 10.71 -37.79 -4.36
CA GLN A 783 9.84 -38.08 -3.21
C GLN A 783 9.03 -36.83 -2.85
N GLN A 784 7.71 -36.97 -2.67
CA GLN A 784 6.78 -35.86 -2.42
C GLN A 784 6.46 -35.59 -0.93
N VAL A 785 7.17 -36.21 0.01
CA VAL A 785 6.87 -36.06 1.45
C VAL A 785 7.87 -35.06 2.08
N ASP A 786 7.35 -34.07 2.81
CA ASP A 786 8.08 -32.98 3.49
C ASP A 786 8.88 -32.04 2.56
N VAL A 787 8.20 -31.35 1.65
CA VAL A 787 8.80 -30.35 0.75
C VAL A 787 8.12 -28.99 0.96
N PRO A 788 8.88 -27.90 1.15
CA PRO A 788 8.29 -26.56 1.24
C PRO A 788 7.44 -26.22 0.02
N GLU A 789 6.38 -25.43 0.23
CA GLU A 789 5.52 -24.97 -0.85
C GLU A 789 6.33 -24.30 -1.98
N GLY A 790 6.06 -24.68 -3.23
CA GLY A 790 6.76 -24.17 -4.41
C GLY A 790 8.12 -24.82 -4.70
N PHE A 791 8.57 -25.79 -3.89
CA PHE A 791 9.82 -26.52 -4.11
C PHE A 791 9.59 -27.97 -4.57
N ILE A 792 10.66 -28.59 -5.08
CA ILE A 792 10.77 -30.02 -5.38
C ILE A 792 11.99 -30.55 -4.64
N LYS A 793 11.81 -31.61 -3.86
CA LYS A 793 12.90 -32.31 -3.19
C LYS A 793 13.39 -33.47 -4.05
N LEU A 794 14.70 -33.53 -4.29
CA LEU A 794 15.37 -34.65 -4.95
C LEU A 794 16.42 -35.24 -4.01
N THR A 795 16.41 -36.55 -3.82
CA THR A 795 17.38 -37.23 -2.98
C THR A 795 18.40 -37.97 -3.85
N ASN A 796 19.67 -37.61 -3.71
CA ASN A 796 20.76 -38.27 -4.40
C ASN A 796 21.23 -39.49 -3.60
N THR A 797 20.81 -40.67 -4.03
CA THR A 797 21.15 -41.97 -3.42
C THR A 797 22.59 -42.40 -3.71
N ASN A 798 23.18 -41.87 -4.79
CA ASN A 798 24.54 -42.20 -5.24
C ASN A 798 25.61 -41.32 -4.57
N HIS A 799 25.24 -40.15 -4.06
CA HIS A 799 26.14 -39.24 -3.35
C HIS A 799 25.82 -39.28 -1.86
N LYS A 800 26.54 -40.13 -1.13
CA LYS A 800 26.43 -40.22 0.32
C LYS A 800 27.51 -39.37 0.98
N THR A 801 27.10 -38.40 1.79
CA THR A 801 28.01 -37.65 2.66
C THR A 801 27.75 -38.11 4.09
N ASP A 802 28.81 -38.54 4.79
CA ASP A 802 28.70 -39.16 6.12
C ASP A 802 27.72 -40.35 6.18
N GLY A 803 27.65 -41.13 5.10
CA GLY A 803 26.79 -42.31 4.99
C GLY A 803 25.30 -42.02 4.77
N LYS A 804 24.88 -40.75 4.70
CA LYS A 804 23.50 -40.34 4.44
C LYS A 804 23.32 -39.86 3.01
N ASN A 805 22.16 -40.17 2.42
CA ASN A 805 21.76 -39.61 1.13
C ASN A 805 21.64 -38.08 1.23
N GLN A 806 21.87 -37.40 0.11
CA GLN A 806 21.86 -35.95 0.10
C GLN A 806 20.59 -35.40 -0.54
N ASP A 807 19.90 -34.53 0.21
CA ASP A 807 18.65 -33.91 -0.21
C ASP A 807 18.90 -32.54 -0.84
N TYR A 808 18.31 -32.33 -2.01
CA TYR A 808 18.34 -31.09 -2.78
C TYR A 808 16.93 -30.53 -2.91
N TYR A 809 16.78 -29.22 -2.79
CA TYR A 809 15.54 -28.48 -2.93
C TYR A 809 15.65 -27.56 -4.13
N PHE A 810 14.75 -27.75 -5.10
CA PHE A 810 14.67 -26.98 -6.34
C PHE A 810 13.42 -26.11 -6.32
N ASP A 811 13.61 -24.81 -6.48
CA ASP A 811 12.50 -23.87 -6.66
C ASP A 811 11.90 -24.03 -8.05
N ARG A 812 10.57 -24.22 -8.13
CA ARG A 812 9.85 -24.37 -9.40
C ARG A 812 9.90 -23.11 -10.28
N ASP A 813 10.07 -21.93 -9.68
CA ASP A 813 10.12 -20.66 -10.42
C ASP A 813 11.55 -20.15 -10.63
N GLU A 814 12.56 -20.96 -10.27
CA GLU A 814 13.98 -20.66 -10.46
C GLU A 814 14.42 -19.30 -9.86
N ILE A 815 13.79 -18.88 -8.75
CA ILE A 815 14.19 -17.67 -8.00
C ILE A 815 15.32 -18.03 -7.03
N PHE A 816 15.14 -19.09 -6.24
CA PHE A 816 16.21 -19.64 -5.43
C PHE A 816 17.09 -20.58 -6.27
N PRO A 817 18.43 -20.54 -6.09
CA PRO A 817 19.29 -21.58 -6.66
C PRO A 817 18.97 -22.93 -5.99
N PRO A 818 19.40 -24.07 -6.57
CA PRO A 818 19.31 -25.35 -5.91
C PRO A 818 19.95 -25.30 -4.52
N MET A 819 19.19 -25.65 -3.48
CA MET A 819 19.66 -25.67 -2.09
C MET A 819 19.87 -27.11 -1.65
N ARG A 820 20.83 -27.39 -0.75
CA ARG A 820 20.96 -28.72 -0.16
C ARG A 820 21.24 -28.66 1.34
N GLN A 821 20.84 -29.70 2.05
CA GLN A 821 21.16 -29.82 3.47
C GLN A 821 22.68 -30.04 3.66
N PRO A 822 23.36 -29.26 4.52
CA PRO A 822 24.72 -29.55 4.94
C PRO A 822 24.75 -30.74 5.91
N THR A 823 25.78 -31.60 5.81
CA THR A 823 25.86 -32.83 6.61
C THR A 823 26.73 -32.70 7.85
N LYS A 824 27.75 -31.84 7.81
CA LYS A 824 28.70 -31.66 8.90
C LYS A 824 28.09 -30.79 10.00
N LYS A 825 27.82 -31.38 11.18
CA LYS A 825 27.34 -30.65 12.35
C LYS A 825 28.34 -29.58 12.79
N VAL A 826 27.85 -28.42 13.17
CA VAL A 826 28.67 -27.35 13.76
C VAL A 826 29.01 -27.74 15.21
N PRO A 827 30.30 -27.72 15.62
CA PRO A 827 30.67 -27.95 17.02
C PRO A 827 30.02 -26.92 17.96
N VAL A 828 29.59 -27.34 19.15
CA VAL A 828 28.90 -26.47 20.14
C VAL A 828 29.71 -25.20 20.48
N THR A 829 31.05 -25.30 20.45
CA THR A 829 31.95 -24.16 20.66
C THR A 829 31.90 -23.12 19.54
N GLU A 830 31.67 -23.56 18.30
CA GLU A 830 31.54 -22.69 17.13
C GLU A 830 30.10 -22.17 16.96
N THR A 831 29.10 -22.92 17.44
CA THR A 831 27.69 -22.51 17.38
C THR A 831 27.46 -21.14 18.01
N LYS A 832 28.15 -20.81 19.11
CA LYS A 832 28.06 -19.48 19.77
C LYS A 832 28.57 -18.33 18.90
N ASN A 833 29.53 -18.59 18.00
CA ASN A 833 30.09 -17.58 17.11
C ASN A 833 29.29 -17.47 15.80
N LEU A 834 28.43 -18.45 15.52
CA LEU A 834 27.61 -18.56 14.31
C LEU A 834 26.11 -18.47 14.62
N SER A 835 25.75 -18.04 15.82
CA SER A 835 24.37 -17.82 16.25
C SER A 835 24.01 -16.34 16.18
N GLY A 836 22.88 -16.02 15.55
CA GLY A 836 22.23 -14.73 15.67
C GLY A 836 21.26 -14.71 16.86
N THR A 837 20.53 -13.60 17.03
CA THR A 837 19.58 -13.41 18.14
C THR A 837 18.47 -14.47 18.20
N PHE A 838 18.10 -15.06 17.05
CA PHE A 838 16.95 -15.96 16.94
C PHE A 838 17.27 -17.30 16.27
N LYS A 839 18.53 -17.50 15.83
CA LYS A 839 18.92 -18.63 14.97
C LYS A 839 20.29 -19.15 15.41
N LYS A 840 20.42 -20.46 15.59
CA LYS A 840 21.70 -21.13 15.91
C LYS A 840 22.14 -21.99 14.73
N ALA A 841 23.40 -21.88 14.32
CA ALA A 841 23.95 -22.75 13.29
C ALA A 841 23.96 -24.22 13.75
N LYS A 842 23.33 -25.10 12.96
CA LYS A 842 23.14 -26.53 13.24
C LYS A 842 24.15 -27.39 12.49
N ALA A 843 24.29 -27.15 11.19
CA ALA A 843 25.24 -27.83 10.33
C ALA A 843 25.81 -26.86 9.28
N GLN A 844 27.06 -27.08 8.87
CA GLN A 844 27.73 -26.25 7.88
C GLN A 844 28.79 -27.05 7.13
N ASP A 845 28.86 -26.85 5.82
CA ASP A 845 29.96 -27.30 4.99
C ASP A 845 30.49 -26.17 4.08
N THR A 846 31.30 -26.51 3.08
CA THR A 846 31.94 -25.53 2.19
C THR A 846 30.96 -24.70 1.37
N HIS A 847 29.72 -25.16 1.20
CA HIS A 847 28.75 -24.55 0.28
C HIS A 847 27.43 -24.16 0.95
N TYR A 848 27.02 -24.84 2.03
CA TYR A 848 25.75 -24.57 2.70
C TYR A 848 25.89 -24.53 4.23
N ILE A 849 24.97 -23.80 4.85
CA ILE A 849 24.77 -23.71 6.30
C ILE A 849 23.29 -23.91 6.61
N SER A 850 22.99 -24.61 7.70
CA SER A 850 21.64 -24.73 8.23
C SER A 850 21.56 -24.15 9.64
N PHE A 851 20.42 -23.55 9.93
CA PHE A 851 20.11 -22.93 11.20
C PHE A 851 18.88 -23.59 11.82
N GLU A 852 18.89 -23.66 13.14
CA GLU A 852 17.75 -24.03 13.98
C GLU A 852 17.27 -22.77 14.70
N ALA A 853 15.96 -22.51 14.66
CA ALA A 853 15.35 -21.42 15.41
C ALA A 853 15.53 -21.71 16.91
N GLU A 854 15.95 -20.70 17.66
CA GLU A 854 15.99 -20.82 19.11
C GLU A 854 14.57 -20.63 19.64
N GLU A 855 13.98 -21.66 20.25
CA GLU A 855 12.73 -21.50 21.01
C GLU A 855 13.02 -20.47 22.10
N LEU A 856 12.54 -19.25 21.91
CA LEU A 856 12.54 -18.25 22.97
C LEU A 856 11.65 -18.82 24.08
N GLU A 857 12.23 -19.25 25.19
CA GLU A 857 11.49 -19.40 26.44
C GLU A 857 10.93 -18.02 26.76
N ILE A 858 9.69 -17.76 26.33
CA ILE A 858 8.98 -16.52 26.65
C ILE A 858 8.78 -16.56 28.16
N HIS A 859 9.71 -15.97 28.91
CA HIS A 859 9.52 -15.69 30.32
C HIS A 859 8.31 -14.77 30.42
N THR A 860 7.20 -15.33 30.88
CA THR A 860 5.89 -14.71 31.03
C THR A 860 5.91 -13.65 32.14
N SER A 861 6.61 -12.54 31.93
CA SER A 861 6.45 -11.32 32.70
C SER A 861 5.38 -10.42 32.07
N THR A 862 4.13 -10.74 32.39
CA THR A 862 3.02 -9.79 32.66
C THR A 862 2.59 -8.72 31.66
N ASN A 863 2.95 -8.72 30.37
CA ASN A 863 2.30 -7.80 29.41
C ASN A 863 1.83 -8.45 28.09
N ARG A 864 0.50 -8.61 28.03
CA ARG A 864 -0.45 -8.68 26.90
C ARG A 864 0.04 -9.14 25.51
N ALA A 865 -0.49 -10.31 25.13
CA ALA A 865 -1.21 -10.55 23.86
C ALA A 865 -0.44 -10.47 22.52
N GLN A 866 0.80 -10.93 22.46
CA GLN A 866 1.37 -11.39 21.19
C GLN A 866 1.37 -12.92 21.19
N GLN A 867 0.38 -13.51 20.51
CA GLN A 867 0.42 -14.93 20.20
C GLN A 867 1.64 -15.20 19.29
N PRO A 868 2.37 -16.31 19.49
CA PRO A 868 3.43 -16.73 18.58
C PRO A 868 2.80 -16.97 17.21
N VAL A 869 3.18 -16.16 16.23
CA VAL A 869 2.68 -16.24 14.86
C VAL A 869 3.21 -17.54 14.24
N LEU A 870 2.33 -18.53 14.17
CA LEU A 870 2.48 -19.84 13.56
C LEU A 870 2.51 -19.69 12.03
N ILE A 871 3.57 -19.09 11.48
CA ILE A 871 3.68 -18.92 10.03
C ILE A 871 5.14 -19.03 9.57
N GLN A 872 5.58 -20.23 9.20
CA GLN A 872 6.92 -20.47 8.66
C GLN A 872 6.92 -20.90 7.19
N GLU A 873 5.87 -21.54 6.69
CA GLU A 873 5.75 -21.87 5.25
C GLU A 873 5.46 -20.63 4.39
N SER A 874 4.75 -19.61 4.92
CA SER A 874 4.52 -18.38 4.17
C SER A 874 5.79 -17.56 3.91
N ARG A 875 6.86 -17.75 4.71
CA ARG A 875 8.09 -16.96 4.55
C ARG A 875 8.70 -17.19 3.17
N ASN A 876 8.82 -18.46 2.74
CA ASN A 876 9.41 -18.78 1.45
C ASN A 876 8.60 -18.15 0.31
N SER A 877 7.27 -18.31 0.33
CA SER A 877 6.35 -17.75 -0.66
C SER A 877 6.41 -16.21 -0.68
N LEU A 878 6.37 -15.55 0.48
CA LEU A 878 6.46 -14.10 0.58
C LEU A 878 7.81 -13.57 0.09
N LEU A 879 8.91 -14.14 0.57
CA LEU A 879 10.25 -13.72 0.16
C LEU A 879 10.49 -13.97 -1.33
N LYS A 880 9.93 -15.03 -1.89
CA LYS A 880 9.97 -15.32 -3.32
C LYS A 880 9.27 -14.25 -4.15
N VAL A 881 8.07 -13.82 -3.75
CA VAL A 881 7.35 -12.69 -4.39
C VAL A 881 8.20 -11.42 -4.32
N LYS A 882 8.79 -11.12 -3.16
CA LYS A 882 9.69 -9.98 -2.99
C LYS A 882 10.90 -10.04 -3.93
N LEU A 883 11.56 -11.20 -4.01
CA LEU A 883 12.72 -11.42 -4.87
C LEU A 883 12.36 -11.43 -6.36
N GLN A 884 11.17 -11.87 -6.76
CA GLN A 884 10.66 -11.73 -8.13
C GLN A 884 10.53 -10.25 -8.51
N LYS A 885 9.97 -9.43 -7.62
CA LYS A 885 9.86 -7.98 -7.83
C LYS A 885 11.24 -7.31 -7.93
N VAL A 886 12.19 -7.71 -7.07
CA VAL A 886 13.60 -7.28 -7.16
C VAL A 886 14.22 -7.67 -8.50
N LYS A 887 14.08 -8.93 -8.94
CA LYS A 887 14.62 -9.44 -10.20
C LYS A 887 14.09 -8.65 -11.40
N ALA A 888 12.78 -8.42 -11.43
CA ALA A 888 12.11 -7.62 -12.46
C ALA A 888 12.61 -6.17 -12.46
N THR A 889 12.70 -5.56 -11.28
CA THR A 889 13.16 -4.18 -11.08
C THR A 889 14.60 -3.95 -11.55
N LEU A 890 15.49 -4.89 -11.24
CA LEU A 890 16.89 -4.83 -11.66
C LEU A 890 17.08 -5.17 -13.15
N GLY A 891 16.03 -5.67 -13.84
CA GLY A 891 16.10 -6.06 -15.25
C GLY A 891 17.09 -7.19 -15.51
N ILE A 892 17.29 -8.09 -14.54
CA ILE A 892 18.31 -9.14 -14.60
C ILE A 892 17.72 -10.50 -14.98
N ASN A 893 18.41 -11.20 -15.87
CA ASN A 893 18.09 -12.59 -16.21
C ASN A 893 18.75 -13.58 -15.24
N SER A 894 19.81 -13.16 -14.55
CA SER A 894 20.57 -13.95 -13.58
C SER A 894 20.97 -13.10 -12.39
N TRP A 895 20.99 -13.70 -11.21
CA TRP A 895 21.52 -13.09 -9.98
C TRP A 895 23.05 -12.97 -10.00
N ALA A 896 23.73 -13.58 -10.97
CA ALA A 896 25.16 -13.41 -11.15
C ALA A 896 25.51 -11.91 -11.22
N HIS A 897 26.48 -11.49 -10.42
CA HIS A 897 26.95 -10.10 -10.31
C HIS A 897 26.01 -9.09 -9.63
N CYS A 898 24.96 -9.55 -8.94
CA CYS A 898 24.13 -8.69 -8.09
C CYS A 898 24.60 -8.73 -6.63
N SER A 899 24.40 -7.65 -5.88
CA SER A 899 24.63 -7.67 -4.44
C SER A 899 23.57 -8.49 -3.69
N ILE A 900 22.43 -8.76 -4.32
CA ILE A 900 21.39 -9.64 -3.77
C ILE A 900 21.56 -11.03 -4.37
N GLN A 901 21.69 -12.03 -3.49
CA GLN A 901 21.79 -13.44 -3.86
C GLN A 901 20.70 -14.22 -3.10
N PRO A 902 19.65 -14.73 -3.78
CA PRO A 902 18.58 -15.49 -3.13
C PRO A 902 19.07 -16.67 -2.28
N GLY A 903 20.11 -17.36 -2.76
CA GLY A 903 20.71 -18.48 -2.03
C GLY A 903 21.21 -18.11 -0.64
N PHE A 904 21.62 -16.86 -0.40
CA PHE A 904 22.08 -16.40 0.92
C PHE A 904 20.94 -16.02 1.87
N GLN A 905 19.73 -15.77 1.35
CA GLN A 905 18.55 -15.48 2.18
C GLN A 905 17.99 -16.75 2.85
N GLY A 906 18.29 -17.90 2.25
CA GLY A 906 17.92 -19.22 2.70
C GLY A 906 16.43 -19.55 2.55
N ILE A 907 16.15 -20.86 2.58
CA ILE A 907 14.81 -21.44 2.51
C ILE A 907 14.48 -22.13 3.82
N VAL A 908 13.25 -21.96 4.29
CA VAL A 908 12.73 -22.73 5.43
C VAL A 908 12.33 -24.10 4.91
N VAL A 909 13.00 -25.15 5.37
CA VAL A 909 12.75 -26.52 4.87
C VAL A 909 11.72 -27.28 5.69
N LYS A 910 11.58 -26.91 6.96
CA LYS A 910 10.54 -27.35 7.88
C LYS A 910 10.49 -26.39 9.06
N GLU A 911 9.51 -26.56 9.93
CA GLU A 911 9.37 -25.72 11.11
C GLU A 911 10.67 -25.69 11.94
N GLY A 912 11.16 -24.48 12.21
CA GLY A 912 12.37 -24.17 12.95
C GLY A 912 13.67 -24.35 12.16
N GLU A 913 13.66 -24.80 10.91
CA GLU A 913 14.89 -25.12 10.17
C GLU A 913 15.04 -24.32 8.86
N LEU A 914 16.12 -23.54 8.77
CA LEU A 914 16.49 -22.70 7.62
C LEU A 914 17.78 -23.23 6.98
N ILE A 915 17.82 -23.38 5.66
CA ILE A 915 19.06 -23.71 4.91
C ILE A 915 19.44 -22.52 4.04
N SER A 916 20.70 -22.10 4.10
CA SER A 916 21.27 -21.03 3.27
C SER A 916 22.59 -21.46 2.62
N ALA A 917 22.96 -20.82 1.51
CA ALA A 917 24.26 -21.00 0.88
C ALA A 917 25.32 -20.16 1.60
N THR A 918 26.56 -20.65 1.66
CA THR A 918 27.65 -19.95 2.35
C THR A 918 28.17 -18.78 1.50
N GLY A 919 27.84 -17.55 1.89
CA GLY A 919 28.13 -16.34 1.12
C GLY A 919 29.43 -15.60 1.48
N GLY A 920 30.15 -16.01 2.52
CA GLY A 920 31.36 -15.33 3.00
C GLY A 920 31.34 -15.14 4.50
N THR A 921 32.14 -14.19 4.99
CA THR A 921 32.13 -13.73 6.39
C THR A 921 31.41 -12.38 6.44
N ASP A 922 30.59 -12.12 7.46
CA ASP A 922 29.99 -10.79 7.63
C ASP A 922 31.09 -9.71 7.77
N ILE A 923 30.81 -8.48 7.35
CA ILE A 923 31.84 -7.43 7.35
C ILE A 923 32.36 -7.18 8.77
N SER A 924 31.50 -7.18 9.80
CA SER A 924 31.89 -6.95 11.20
C SER A 924 32.97 -7.95 11.65
N SER A 925 32.73 -9.24 11.42
CA SER A 925 33.67 -10.31 11.74
C SER A 925 34.92 -10.24 10.88
N TYR A 926 34.78 -9.90 9.60
CA TYR A 926 35.92 -9.76 8.70
C TYR A 926 36.86 -8.63 9.16
N THR A 927 36.30 -7.46 9.47
CA THR A 927 37.10 -6.28 9.79
C THR A 927 37.77 -6.37 11.14
N LYS A 928 37.12 -7.01 12.13
CA LYS A 928 37.74 -7.34 13.43
C LYS A 928 39.02 -8.16 13.29
N LYS A 929 39.10 -9.02 12.27
CA LYS A 929 40.24 -9.92 12.04
C LYS A 929 41.26 -9.37 11.05
N ASN A 930 40.82 -8.67 10.01
CA ASN A 930 41.65 -8.32 8.86
C ASN A 930 41.81 -6.81 8.63
N GLY A 931 41.16 -5.96 9.43
CA GLY A 931 41.16 -4.51 9.23
C GLY A 931 40.08 -4.04 8.25
N ILE A 932 40.25 -2.85 7.69
CA ILE A 932 39.26 -2.21 6.82
C ILE A 932 39.11 -2.93 5.46
N VAL A 933 37.95 -2.74 4.81
CA VAL A 933 37.69 -3.21 3.44
C VAL A 933 37.78 -2.07 2.42
N ASN A 934 38.06 -2.38 1.16
CA ASN A 934 38.06 -1.37 0.11
C ASN A 934 36.62 -0.91 -0.19
N TYR A 935 36.32 0.39 -0.12
CA TYR A 935 34.96 0.90 -0.33
C TYR A 935 34.39 0.59 -1.72
N ARG A 936 35.21 0.34 -2.75
CA ARG A 936 34.73 -0.05 -4.09
C ARG A 936 33.88 -1.32 -4.10
N ILE A 937 34.00 -2.19 -3.10
CA ILE A 937 33.16 -3.40 -3.01
C ILE A 937 31.66 -3.05 -2.89
N PHE A 938 31.35 -1.83 -2.44
CA PHE A 938 29.98 -1.32 -2.30
C PHE A 938 29.43 -0.73 -3.60
N GLU A 939 30.23 -0.55 -4.66
CA GLU A 939 29.78 0.07 -5.92
C GLU A 939 28.55 -0.65 -6.48
N ARG A 940 28.62 -1.99 -6.59
CA ARG A 940 27.49 -2.79 -7.08
C ARG A 940 26.29 -2.70 -6.16
N PHE A 941 26.49 -2.76 -4.84
CA PHE A 941 25.40 -2.64 -3.86
C PHE A 941 24.69 -1.28 -3.96
N CYS A 942 25.45 -0.18 -4.04
CA CYS A 942 24.88 1.15 -4.20
C CYS A 942 24.17 1.32 -5.56
N SER A 943 24.67 0.68 -6.63
CA SER A 943 24.00 0.66 -7.94
C SER A 943 22.66 -0.10 -7.86
N ASP A 944 22.65 -1.30 -7.29
CA ASP A 944 21.44 -2.12 -7.12
C ASP A 944 20.43 -1.38 -6.23
N MET A 945 20.87 -0.81 -5.11
CA MET A 945 20.03 0.01 -4.22
C MET A 945 19.43 1.22 -4.94
N ALA A 946 20.20 1.92 -5.77
CA ALA A 946 19.69 3.07 -6.52
C ALA A 946 18.57 2.68 -7.50
N GLN A 947 18.69 1.52 -8.15
CA GLN A 947 17.64 1.00 -9.05
C GLN A 947 16.39 0.57 -8.27
N LEU A 948 16.57 -0.08 -7.12
CA LEU A 948 15.47 -0.50 -6.25
C LEU A 948 14.71 0.70 -5.67
N HIS A 949 15.41 1.75 -5.21
CA HIS A 949 14.80 2.98 -4.69
C HIS A 949 13.94 3.70 -5.74
N ARG A 950 14.34 3.69 -7.02
CA ARG A 950 13.55 4.28 -8.12
C ARG A 950 12.21 3.56 -8.32
N ASN A 951 12.13 2.31 -7.91
CA ASN A 951 10.94 1.46 -7.97
C ASN A 951 10.36 1.21 -6.57
N GLU A 952 10.70 2.08 -5.61
CA GLU A 952 10.10 2.10 -4.27
C GLU A 952 10.32 0.83 -3.43
N ILE A 953 11.42 0.14 -3.69
CA ILE A 953 11.87 -1.03 -2.92
C ILE A 953 12.99 -0.58 -1.98
N PHE A 954 12.86 -0.86 -0.67
CA PHE A 954 13.78 -0.38 0.37
C PHE A 954 14.25 -1.51 1.29
N PHE A 955 15.53 -1.52 1.68
CA PHE A 955 16.16 -2.58 2.48
C PHE A 955 15.77 -2.54 3.96
N ARG A 956 15.67 -1.33 4.54
CA ARG A 956 15.23 -1.05 5.92
C ARG A 956 16.10 -1.53 7.07
N ASP A 957 17.06 -2.45 6.85
CA ASP A 957 18.02 -2.91 7.87
C ASP A 957 19.44 -3.11 7.30
N ILE A 958 20.02 -2.05 6.72
CA ILE A 958 21.40 -2.05 6.22
C ILE A 958 22.36 -1.86 7.40
N LYS A 959 23.28 -2.80 7.60
CA LYS A 959 24.34 -2.76 8.61
C LYS A 959 25.47 -3.73 8.27
N VAL A 960 26.61 -3.62 8.95
CA VAL A 960 27.80 -4.46 8.69
C VAL A 960 27.56 -5.95 8.93
N GLU A 961 26.65 -6.32 9.83
CA GLU A 961 26.28 -7.70 10.12
C GLU A 961 25.40 -8.32 9.02
N ASN A 962 24.68 -7.51 8.25
CA ASN A 962 23.79 -7.95 7.16
C ASN A 962 24.48 -7.91 5.78
N LEU A 963 25.80 -7.74 5.75
CA LEU A 963 26.60 -7.73 4.54
C LEU A 963 27.69 -8.79 4.64
N LEU A 964 27.69 -9.72 3.69
CA LEU A 964 28.70 -10.75 3.55
C LEU A 964 29.81 -10.27 2.61
N TYR A 965 31.04 -10.50 3.04
CA TYR A 965 32.25 -10.22 2.28
C TYR A 965 32.98 -11.52 1.94
N LYS A 966 33.30 -11.69 0.65
CA LYS A 966 33.93 -12.90 0.13
C LYS A 966 35.13 -12.54 -0.73
N THR A 967 36.31 -12.97 -0.30
CA THR A 967 37.58 -12.76 -1.02
C THR A 967 38.07 -14.02 -1.75
N THR A 968 37.43 -15.17 -1.52
CA THR A 968 37.85 -16.45 -2.08
C THR A 968 36.66 -17.28 -2.58
N ALA A 969 36.93 -18.15 -3.55
CA ALA A 969 36.00 -19.16 -4.03
C ALA A 969 36.62 -20.55 -3.88
N THR A 970 35.81 -21.54 -3.51
CA THR A 970 36.23 -22.93 -3.40
C THR A 970 35.75 -23.70 -4.61
N SER A 971 36.68 -24.26 -5.39
CA SER A 971 36.38 -25.13 -6.53
C SER A 971 35.75 -26.46 -6.11
N GLU A 972 35.19 -27.22 -7.07
CA GLU A 972 34.63 -28.57 -6.84
C GLU A 972 35.61 -29.53 -6.15
N ASN A 973 36.92 -29.35 -6.38
CA ASN A 973 37.97 -30.18 -5.79
C ASN A 973 38.42 -29.70 -4.40
N GLY A 974 37.73 -28.72 -3.80
CA GLY A 974 38.07 -28.13 -2.51
C GLY A 974 39.22 -27.12 -2.56
N LYS A 975 39.81 -26.84 -3.72
CA LYS A 975 40.85 -25.82 -3.86
C LYS A 975 40.25 -24.43 -3.69
N VAL A 976 40.76 -23.66 -2.74
CA VAL A 976 40.41 -22.26 -2.50
C VAL A 976 41.23 -21.38 -3.43
N VAL A 977 40.57 -20.47 -4.15
CA VAL A 977 41.17 -19.51 -5.08
C VAL A 977 40.76 -18.11 -4.65
N ASN A 978 41.69 -17.16 -4.64
CA ASN A 978 41.37 -15.76 -4.37
C ASN A 978 40.58 -15.19 -5.55
N LEU A 979 39.52 -14.46 -5.24
CA LEU A 979 38.76 -13.72 -6.24
C LEU A 979 39.58 -12.49 -6.67
N GLU A 980 39.65 -12.24 -7.98
CA GLU A 980 40.28 -11.03 -8.52
C GLU A 980 39.61 -9.76 -7.99
N SER A 981 38.31 -9.83 -7.73
CA SER A 981 37.53 -8.79 -7.09
C SER A 981 36.68 -9.41 -5.98
N PRO A 982 36.88 -9.00 -4.72
CA PRO A 982 36.04 -9.44 -3.62
C PRO A 982 34.57 -9.13 -3.88
N GLN A 983 33.69 -10.02 -3.44
CA GLN A 983 32.25 -9.88 -3.62
C GLN A 983 31.59 -9.44 -2.31
N LEU A 984 30.65 -8.51 -2.45
CA LEU A 984 29.76 -8.08 -1.38
C LEU A 984 28.36 -8.61 -1.66
N SER A 985 27.69 -9.15 -0.64
CA SER A 985 26.30 -9.60 -0.78
C SER A 985 25.46 -9.27 0.44
N VAL A 986 24.22 -8.86 0.21
CA VAL A 986 23.25 -8.50 1.25
C VAL A 986 22.50 -9.74 1.71
N ILE A 987 22.31 -9.87 3.01
CA ILE A 987 21.46 -10.90 3.64
C ILE A 987 20.36 -10.24 4.48
N ASP A 988 19.48 -11.07 5.03
CA ASP A 988 18.38 -10.68 5.91
C ASP A 988 17.34 -9.76 5.24
N LEU A 989 16.94 -10.11 4.01
CA LEU A 989 15.93 -9.38 3.24
C LEU A 989 14.48 -9.69 3.68
N ASP A 990 14.27 -10.31 4.84
CA ASP A 990 12.94 -10.57 5.39
C ASP A 990 12.19 -9.25 5.67
N ASP A 991 12.94 -8.18 5.97
CA ASP A 991 12.45 -6.81 6.18
C ASP A 991 12.44 -5.95 4.91
N LEU A 992 12.72 -6.49 3.72
CA LEU A 992 12.64 -5.72 2.49
C LEU A 992 11.23 -5.14 2.30
N TYR A 993 11.12 -3.82 2.08
CA TYR A 993 9.87 -3.17 1.72
C TYR A 993 9.68 -3.25 0.22
N THR A 994 8.58 -3.85 -0.23
CA THR A 994 8.20 -3.94 -1.64
C THR A 994 6.81 -3.34 -1.89
N GLY A 995 6.16 -2.80 -0.85
CA GLY A 995 4.79 -2.30 -0.89
C GLY A 995 3.73 -3.39 -0.68
N GLU A 996 4.14 -4.59 -0.28
CA GLU A 996 3.22 -5.70 0.00
C GLU A 996 2.46 -5.44 1.32
N PRO A 997 1.24 -5.98 1.50
CA PRO A 997 0.49 -5.84 2.74
C PRO A 997 1.32 -6.28 3.97
N GLY A 998 1.27 -5.49 5.04
CA GLY A 998 2.05 -5.73 6.27
C GLY A 998 3.48 -5.20 6.23
N ASP A 999 4.04 -4.81 5.07
CA ASP A 999 5.39 -4.22 5.04
C ASP A 999 5.44 -2.94 5.89
N LYS A 1000 4.44 -2.05 5.80
CA LYS A 1000 4.43 -0.75 6.51
C LYS A 1000 4.47 -0.88 8.04
N GLU A 1001 3.87 -1.93 8.58
CA GLU A 1001 3.67 -2.13 10.02
C GLU A 1001 4.86 -2.85 10.68
N LYS A 1002 5.80 -3.36 9.89
CA LYS A 1002 6.91 -4.17 10.38
C LYS A 1002 7.91 -3.33 11.18
N LEU A 1003 8.05 -3.63 12.47
CA LEU A 1003 9.12 -3.14 13.33
C LEU A 1003 10.46 -3.71 12.84
N CYS A 1004 11.32 -2.87 12.28
CA CYS A 1004 12.60 -3.28 11.69
C CYS A 1004 13.63 -2.15 11.74
N GLY A 1005 14.90 -2.51 11.47
CA GLY A 1005 16.04 -1.59 11.44
C GLY A 1005 16.87 -1.61 12.73
N THR A 1006 18.14 -1.25 12.60
CA THR A 1006 19.09 -1.25 13.71
C THR A 1006 19.33 0.18 14.20
N LEU A 1007 19.13 0.39 15.50
CA LEU A 1007 19.09 1.72 16.13
C LEU A 1007 20.35 2.56 15.81
N GLY A 1008 21.56 2.02 15.98
CA GLY A 1008 22.81 2.74 15.65
C GLY A 1008 23.02 3.10 14.17
N TYR A 1009 22.19 2.60 13.25
CA TYR A 1009 22.24 2.95 11.82
C TYR A 1009 21.12 3.91 11.41
N LEU A 1010 20.33 4.40 12.36
CA LEU A 1010 19.22 5.30 12.17
C LEU A 1010 19.29 6.47 13.17
N THR A 1011 18.56 7.52 12.87
CA THR A 1011 18.36 8.63 13.81
C THR A 1011 16.98 8.49 14.43
N GLU A 1012 16.77 9.02 15.64
CA GLU A 1012 15.48 8.94 16.34
C GLU A 1012 14.33 9.44 15.45
N LYS A 1013 14.53 10.60 14.81
CA LYS A 1013 13.57 11.19 13.87
C LYS A 1013 13.29 10.33 12.64
N LEU A 1014 14.31 9.65 12.10
CA LEU A 1014 14.12 8.73 10.97
C LEU A 1014 13.34 7.48 11.42
N TYR A 1015 13.69 6.92 12.58
CA TYR A 1015 13.03 5.74 13.14
C TYR A 1015 11.54 6.00 13.41
N GLU A 1016 11.20 7.11 14.05
CA GLU A 1016 9.79 7.51 14.29
C GLU A 1016 8.99 7.65 12.99
N LYS A 1017 9.58 8.28 11.97
CA LYS A 1017 8.88 8.54 10.71
C LYS A 1017 8.88 7.35 9.76
N LYS A 1018 9.72 6.34 9.95
CA LYS A 1018 9.81 5.14 9.11
C LYS A 1018 8.44 4.44 9.00
N PHE A 1019 7.68 4.40 10.08
CA PHE A 1019 6.35 3.78 10.15
C PHE A 1019 5.26 4.51 9.36
N SER A 1020 5.52 5.74 8.89
CA SER A 1020 4.62 6.42 7.95
C SER A 1020 4.54 5.73 6.59
N GLY A 1021 5.50 4.85 6.26
CA GLY A 1021 5.63 4.25 4.93
C GLY A 1021 6.00 5.28 3.85
N SER A 1022 6.41 6.49 4.23
CA SER A 1022 6.81 7.53 3.29
C SER A 1022 8.05 7.10 2.52
N ARG A 1023 7.92 6.94 1.20
CA ARG A 1023 8.98 6.53 0.26
C ARG A 1023 10.25 7.38 0.43
N ARG A 1024 10.07 8.69 0.63
CA ARG A 1024 11.16 9.65 0.87
C ARG A 1024 11.91 9.38 2.18
N VAL A 1025 11.19 9.02 3.24
CA VAL A 1025 11.77 8.68 4.54
C VAL A 1025 12.47 7.33 4.47
N LEU A 1026 11.86 6.30 3.86
CA LEU A 1026 12.47 4.98 3.68
C LEU A 1026 13.76 5.05 2.86
N LYS A 1027 13.78 5.82 1.77
CA LYS A 1027 14.99 6.13 1.01
C LYS A 1027 16.08 6.75 1.89
N ALA A 1028 15.72 7.76 2.69
CA ALA A 1028 16.66 8.43 3.59
C ALA A 1028 17.21 7.49 4.66
N CYS A 1029 16.40 6.56 5.19
CA CYS A 1029 16.86 5.53 6.11
C CYS A 1029 17.93 4.63 5.47
N ASP A 1030 17.67 4.12 4.26
CA ASP A 1030 18.62 3.26 3.54
C ASP A 1030 19.92 4.00 3.17
N ASP A 1031 19.80 5.20 2.61
CA ASP A 1031 20.96 6.02 2.22
C ASP A 1031 21.84 6.38 3.43
N TYR A 1032 21.22 6.71 4.56
CA TYR A 1032 21.93 7.04 5.79
C TYR A 1032 22.64 5.81 6.37
N ALA A 1033 21.92 4.70 6.50
CA ALA A 1033 22.47 3.44 6.99
C ALA A 1033 23.61 2.89 6.11
N ALA A 1034 23.46 2.98 4.78
CA ALA A 1034 24.50 2.58 3.83
C ALA A 1034 25.76 3.45 3.95
N LEU A 1035 25.63 4.77 4.06
CA LEU A 1035 26.78 5.65 4.28
C LEU A 1035 27.50 5.34 5.59
N LEU A 1036 26.77 5.14 6.69
CA LEU A 1036 27.39 4.78 7.97
C LEU A 1036 28.11 3.43 7.88
N THR A 1037 27.51 2.46 7.20
CA THR A 1037 28.11 1.13 6.96
C THR A 1037 29.41 1.24 6.14
N ILE A 1038 29.43 2.06 5.09
CA ILE A 1038 30.64 2.29 4.28
C ILE A 1038 31.72 2.98 5.11
N LEU A 1039 31.35 4.06 5.84
CA LEU A 1039 32.29 4.80 6.67
C LEU A 1039 32.91 3.92 7.77
N SER A 1040 32.11 3.10 8.47
CA SER A 1040 32.63 2.28 9.58
C SER A 1040 33.51 1.12 9.13
N THR A 1041 33.54 0.80 7.83
CA THR A 1041 34.24 -0.39 7.33
C THR A 1041 35.41 -0.10 6.41
N THR A 1042 35.50 1.12 5.86
CA THR A 1042 36.43 1.40 4.74
C THR A 1042 37.56 2.36 5.05
N ALA A 1043 37.59 2.95 6.24
CA ALA A 1043 38.62 3.90 6.62
C ALA A 1043 39.01 3.72 8.09
N GLU A 1044 40.31 3.79 8.37
CA GLU A 1044 40.86 3.61 9.71
C GLU A 1044 40.34 4.69 10.67
N GLU A 1045 40.15 5.91 10.16
CA GLU A 1045 39.70 7.06 10.94
C GLU A 1045 38.26 6.90 11.47
N THR A 1046 37.42 6.15 10.75
CA THR A 1046 36.00 5.93 11.08
C THR A 1046 35.68 4.51 11.53
N TYR A 1047 36.67 3.61 11.55
CA TYR A 1047 36.47 2.20 11.94
C TYR A 1047 35.86 2.02 13.33
N ASN A 1048 36.22 2.90 14.27
CA ASN A 1048 35.69 2.91 15.64
C ASN A 1048 34.77 4.11 15.89
N MET A 1049 34.08 4.61 14.86
CA MET A 1049 33.20 5.77 15.04
C MET A 1049 32.00 5.42 15.94
N CYS A 1050 31.60 6.39 16.74
CA CYS A 1050 30.47 6.29 17.66
C CYS A 1050 29.14 6.37 16.87
N LEU A 1051 28.52 5.22 16.61
CA LEU A 1051 27.27 5.11 15.84
C LEU A 1051 26.06 5.57 16.66
N ALA A 1052 26.15 5.47 17.98
CA ALA A 1052 25.07 5.77 18.91
C ALA A 1052 25.58 6.51 20.16
N PRO A 1053 24.84 7.46 20.75
CA PRO A 1053 25.21 8.09 22.01
C PRO A 1053 25.44 7.11 23.17
N SER A 1054 24.87 5.91 23.14
CA SER A 1054 25.11 4.87 24.13
C SER A 1054 26.53 4.30 24.09
N ASP A 1055 27.26 4.43 22.97
CA ASP A 1055 28.61 3.86 22.80
C ASP A 1055 29.69 4.58 23.65
N TYR A 1056 29.36 5.72 24.29
CA TYR A 1056 30.28 6.39 25.21
C TYR A 1056 30.43 5.60 26.51
N LYS A 1057 31.67 5.23 26.86
CA LYS A 1057 32.04 4.41 28.05
C LYS A 1057 31.61 4.97 29.41
N ASP A 1058 31.19 6.23 29.49
CA ASP A 1058 30.74 6.91 30.72
C ASP A 1058 29.20 6.99 30.87
N SER A 1059 28.43 6.33 29.99
CA SER A 1059 26.96 6.46 29.91
C SER A 1059 26.16 5.63 30.95
N TYR A 1060 26.79 5.16 32.02
CA TYR A 1060 26.16 4.31 33.05
C TYR A 1060 24.94 4.93 33.79
N ASN A 1061 24.58 6.19 33.52
CA ASN A 1061 23.50 6.90 34.24
C ASN A 1061 22.48 7.66 33.36
N TYR A 1062 22.56 7.60 32.02
CA TYR A 1062 21.53 8.23 31.17
C TYR A 1062 20.66 7.15 30.53
N GLY A 1063 19.40 7.10 30.98
CA GLY A 1063 18.40 6.20 30.44
C GLY A 1063 18.15 6.42 28.95
N TYR A 1064 18.19 5.31 28.20
CA TYR A 1064 17.29 4.95 27.10
C TYR A 1064 17.27 5.72 25.77
N ASN A 1065 18.10 6.73 25.52
CA ASN A 1065 18.23 7.25 24.14
C ASN A 1065 19.46 6.68 23.46
N GLU A 1066 19.28 5.51 22.84
CA GLU A 1066 20.31 4.77 22.08
C GLU A 1066 20.68 5.44 20.74
N ASN A 1067 20.01 6.50 20.29
CA ASN A 1067 20.20 7.08 18.97
C ASN A 1067 20.55 8.57 18.98
N TYR A 1068 21.26 9.04 17.94
CA TYR A 1068 21.32 10.47 17.64
C TYR A 1068 19.92 10.98 17.29
N GLN A 1069 19.52 12.12 17.86
CA GLN A 1069 18.21 12.70 17.62
C GLN A 1069 18.01 13.10 16.14
N VAL A 1070 19.05 13.65 15.50
CA VAL A 1070 18.99 14.21 14.13
C VAL A 1070 19.89 13.48 13.14
N GLY A 1071 21.21 13.56 13.31
CA GLY A 1071 22.21 12.98 12.41
C GLY A 1071 23.62 13.00 13.04
N ILE A 1072 24.53 12.14 12.55
CA ILE A 1072 25.86 11.95 13.13
C ILE A 1072 26.75 13.20 12.99
N LEU A 1073 26.51 14.06 11.99
CA LEU A 1073 27.21 15.34 11.84
C LEU A 1073 26.44 16.53 12.43
N ASP A 1074 25.27 16.32 13.05
CA ASP A 1074 24.48 17.40 13.64
C ASP A 1074 25.25 18.13 14.74
N ASN A 1075 25.00 19.44 14.91
CA ASN A 1075 25.65 20.26 15.92
C ASN A 1075 25.47 19.75 17.36
N GLU A 1076 24.38 19.04 17.65
CA GLU A 1076 24.10 18.43 18.95
C GLU A 1076 25.02 17.24 19.27
N ASN A 1077 25.60 16.58 18.27
CA ASN A 1077 26.62 15.56 18.50
C ASN A 1077 27.91 16.22 19.03
N LYS A 1078 28.30 15.88 20.27
CA LYS A 1078 29.45 16.48 20.95
C LYS A 1078 30.80 15.84 20.60
N ASP A 1079 30.82 14.68 19.92
CA ASP A 1079 32.06 14.03 19.52
C ASP A 1079 32.67 14.67 18.26
N GLN A 1080 33.50 15.67 18.51
CA GLN A 1080 34.23 16.40 17.48
C GLN A 1080 35.22 15.52 16.72
N THR A 1081 35.77 14.48 17.37
CA THR A 1081 36.72 13.56 16.74
C THR A 1081 36.01 12.72 15.68
N THR A 1082 34.87 12.11 16.04
CA THR A 1082 34.05 11.37 15.07
C THR A 1082 33.64 12.25 13.90
N LYS A 1083 33.20 13.49 14.15
CA LYS A 1083 32.86 14.45 13.08
C LYS A 1083 34.03 14.73 12.15
N GLN A 1084 35.19 15.11 12.70
CA GLN A 1084 36.39 15.43 11.91
C GLN A 1084 36.88 14.23 11.08
N ASN A 1085 36.83 13.04 11.67
CA ASN A 1085 37.21 11.81 10.98
C ASN A 1085 36.25 11.50 9.82
N ILE A 1086 34.94 11.58 10.04
CA ILE A 1086 33.94 11.42 8.97
C ILE A 1086 34.18 12.44 7.86
N GLU A 1087 34.34 13.72 8.20
CA GLU A 1087 34.59 14.75 7.20
C GLU A 1087 35.85 14.50 6.37
N THR A 1088 36.92 14.03 7.01
CA THR A 1088 38.17 13.65 6.35
C THR A 1088 37.96 12.51 5.34
N VAL A 1089 37.22 11.47 5.74
CA VAL A 1089 36.91 10.34 4.86
C VAL A 1089 36.02 10.78 3.69
N LEU A 1090 35.00 11.60 3.94
CA LEU A 1090 34.10 12.08 2.89
C LEU A 1090 34.82 12.89 1.81
N VAL A 1091 35.85 13.67 2.14
CA VAL A 1091 36.65 14.41 1.16
C VAL A 1091 37.35 13.47 0.17
N ARG A 1092 37.77 12.29 0.61
CA ARG A 1092 38.43 11.28 -0.24
C ARG A 1092 37.42 10.47 -1.06
N MET A 1093 36.27 10.16 -0.46
CA MET A 1093 35.30 9.19 -1.00
C MET A 1093 34.18 9.83 -1.84
N ILE A 1094 33.77 11.07 -1.57
CA ILE A 1094 32.63 11.71 -2.24
C ILE A 1094 33.12 12.64 -3.34
N LYS A 1095 32.46 12.62 -4.51
CA LYS A 1095 32.77 13.53 -5.62
C LYS A 1095 32.69 14.99 -5.12
N PRO A 1096 33.65 15.87 -5.48
CA PRO A 1096 33.70 17.24 -4.96
C PRO A 1096 32.40 18.03 -5.11
N LYS A 1097 31.70 17.86 -6.24
CA LYS A 1097 30.41 18.51 -6.54
C LYS A 1097 29.24 18.07 -5.63
N HIS A 1098 29.39 16.97 -4.89
CA HIS A 1098 28.35 16.39 -4.04
C HIS A 1098 28.72 16.38 -2.55
N LEU A 1099 29.97 16.71 -2.20
CA LEU A 1099 30.49 16.68 -0.84
C LEU A 1099 29.63 17.46 0.17
N ASN A 1100 29.31 18.71 -0.13
CA ASN A 1100 28.51 19.54 0.78
C ASN A 1100 27.09 18.99 0.98
N THR A 1101 26.48 18.45 -0.07
CA THR A 1101 25.16 17.84 0.00
C THR A 1101 25.17 16.60 0.91
N VAL A 1102 26.21 15.75 0.80
CA VAL A 1102 26.35 14.57 1.67
C VAL A 1102 26.62 14.96 3.12
N LYS A 1103 27.42 16.00 3.38
CA LYS A 1103 27.63 16.54 4.73
C LYS A 1103 26.33 17.03 5.37
N LEU A 1104 25.55 17.83 4.64
CA LEU A 1104 24.24 18.30 5.11
C LEU A 1104 23.28 17.14 5.35
N PHE A 1105 23.29 16.12 4.49
CA PHE A 1105 22.49 14.91 4.67
C PHE A 1105 22.86 14.13 5.93
N LEU A 1106 24.15 13.93 6.23
CA LEU A 1106 24.58 13.27 7.46
C LEU A 1106 24.35 14.09 8.73
N ALA A 1107 24.12 15.40 8.60
CA ALA A 1107 23.73 16.27 9.72
C ALA A 1107 22.21 16.19 9.99
N ASP A 1108 21.37 16.25 8.95
CA ASP A 1108 19.92 16.07 9.09
C ASP A 1108 19.35 15.34 7.85
N PRO A 1109 19.29 13.99 7.87
CA PRO A 1109 18.89 13.20 6.71
C PRO A 1109 17.41 13.35 6.37
N LEU A 1110 16.59 13.79 7.33
CA LEU A 1110 15.17 14.02 7.12
C LEU A 1110 14.93 15.37 6.40
N LYS A 1111 15.68 16.41 6.77
CA LYS A 1111 15.60 17.76 6.18
C LYS A 1111 16.35 17.88 4.86
N TYR A 1112 17.55 17.30 4.75
CA TYR A 1112 18.46 17.44 3.60
C TYR A 1112 18.62 16.14 2.82
N GLN A 1113 17.50 15.50 2.47
CA GLN A 1113 17.48 14.23 1.73
C GLN A 1113 18.30 14.28 0.43
N LEU A 1114 19.02 13.19 0.14
CA LEU A 1114 19.78 13.08 -1.10
C LEU A 1114 18.85 12.94 -2.32
N LYS A 1115 18.94 13.92 -3.22
CA LYS A 1115 18.25 13.89 -4.52
C LYS A 1115 18.94 12.99 -5.55
N ILE A 1116 20.23 12.76 -5.38
CA ILE A 1116 21.05 11.83 -6.16
C ILE A 1116 21.21 10.51 -5.41
N SER A 1117 21.56 9.44 -6.11
CA SER A 1117 21.87 8.16 -5.47
C SER A 1117 23.27 8.17 -4.84
N LEU A 1118 23.52 7.31 -3.86
CA LEU A 1118 24.89 7.11 -3.33
C LEU A 1118 25.87 6.65 -4.40
N HIS A 1119 25.42 5.81 -5.34
CA HIS A 1119 26.23 5.39 -6.48
C HIS A 1119 26.71 6.57 -7.33
N GLU A 1120 25.87 7.60 -7.50
CA GLU A 1120 26.26 8.82 -8.22
C GLU A 1120 27.13 9.75 -7.37
N ALA A 1121 26.91 9.80 -6.04
CA ALA A 1121 27.60 10.69 -5.12
C ALA A 1121 29.05 10.26 -4.83
N ILE A 1122 29.29 8.96 -4.66
CA ILE A 1122 30.60 8.39 -4.33
C ILE A 1122 31.51 8.44 -5.57
N ASP A 1123 32.79 8.75 -5.34
CA ASP A 1123 33.85 8.72 -6.33
C ASP A 1123 34.50 7.33 -6.35
N TRP A 1124 34.03 6.48 -7.26
CA TRP A 1124 34.59 5.14 -7.44
C TRP A 1124 35.94 5.12 -8.19
N THR A 1125 36.51 6.28 -8.55
CA THR A 1125 37.74 6.37 -9.36
C THR A 1125 39.01 6.60 -8.55
N ASN A 1126 38.92 7.17 -7.34
CA ASN A 1126 40.09 7.39 -6.48
C ASN A 1126 40.58 6.07 -5.86
N GLN A 1127 41.90 5.93 -5.74
CA GLN A 1127 42.56 4.89 -4.95
C GLN A 1127 43.37 5.55 -3.84
#